data_AF-A0A1G2Z6Q2-F1
#
_entry.id   AF-A0A1G2Z6Q2-F1
#
_cell.length_a   1.000
_cell.length_b   1.000
_cell.length_c   1.000
_cell.angle_alpha   90.00
_cell.angle_beta   90.00
_cell.angle_gamma   90.00
#
_symmetry.space_group_name_H-M   'P 1'
#
loop_
_entity.id
_entity.type
_entity.pdbx_description
1 polymer ?
#
loop_
_entity_poly.entity_id
_entity_poly.type
_entity_poly.pdbx_seq_one_letter_code
_entity_poly.pdbx_strand_id
1 'polypeptide(L)'
;MRALKTLGKADDPEASPSEGQIEKVFPKGPILILLDELVVYMAKLSDRGQGNMLGFLNSLASVVSRRPQTLLIVTDPAGQVAYATQSATLAKELSKQQAAAQTLNNVFDRKVSDFDPIGKESAQVITRRLFKHIDPTAAQAASATYHSLYERVLQEAPGTLPPDAAGAKCAEEIVRCYPFHPRLLVTATDRLGILGDFQKSRGVLRLFARIVRDVWESKSDLELITAGDIDWTSQRIQADLLERLHKQEFKAAISADLEKHALELDNGQQGIHTRVASAVLLESIPMTANNGMEPADLAFAVLRPDEAGPEPAEAIERLMGVCWHTYPTSTGRGCEFRYEPNVRKQIEERMAHVPIEDARTRVLSEAQGYFQGMTFKLRSWPTSAAQVTESADLQLALCEDEKIAKTVVAYCDDSDPTALMPRGFQNAILAIAPTNAALNEAVLRAKRLLAAEAIQRDSQRDARGEKQGSGKLVLDQLKRIMPELAKQFQIQTRRSFDQVVLPGGIVRHIDETHQVPEDQILAKALGQSCLKKFLEDNNMIYEYGQALDVDRFMKDVLPGTTPLPDKPGVYTAKHVHERFLAAPGLRLIPTDSLVVRKTLLNAVSAGKIVVRLSDGRAYDATGHVQGPQGRRRRVPDALQSVTLDDTIWITAARSEYAEEWLKEDTASSPSGGPGGGPGGDPTTVVAPRPTRVTPASWDEVLEYADDRPLLELHLIASTPGNASSLLNVAQPLGAEQLLLSITTGGVLRDGGYNGLCHSRCEARPPGKAADHCTDHIQLSR
;
A
#
# COMPACT_ATOMS: atom_id res chain seq x y z
N MET A 1 8.12 43.51 -67.72
CA MET A 1 9.33 44.31 -68.08
C MET A 1 9.09 45.49 -69.02
N ARG A 2 8.22 45.44 -70.06
CA ARG A 2 7.99 46.62 -70.94
C ARG A 2 7.36 47.82 -70.23
N ALA A 3 6.49 47.58 -69.25
CA ALA A 3 5.74 48.63 -68.54
C ALA A 3 6.54 49.39 -67.47
N LEU A 4 7.59 48.77 -66.90
CA LEU A 4 8.51 49.47 -65.98
C LEU A 4 9.47 50.40 -66.73
N LYS A 5 9.95 49.98 -67.92
CA LYS A 5 10.79 50.83 -68.79
C LYS A 5 10.12 52.14 -69.19
N THR A 6 8.79 52.19 -69.27
CA THR A 6 8.01 53.42 -69.54
C THR A 6 7.97 54.41 -68.38
N LEU A 7 8.40 54.03 -67.17
CA LEU A 7 8.57 54.94 -66.03
C LEU A 7 9.84 55.79 -66.15
N GLY A 8 10.83 55.37 -66.96
CA GLY A 8 12.03 56.15 -67.24
C GLY A 8 12.82 56.49 -65.97
N LYS A 9 13.15 57.78 -65.77
CA LYS A 9 13.86 58.27 -64.58
C LYS A 9 13.08 58.11 -63.26
N ALA A 10 11.79 57.74 -63.32
CA ALA A 10 10.98 57.50 -62.14
C ALA A 10 11.09 56.07 -61.59
N ASP A 11 11.79 55.16 -62.29
CA ASP A 11 12.17 53.83 -61.79
C ASP A 11 13.50 53.93 -61.02
N ASP A 12 13.49 54.69 -59.92
CA ASP A 12 14.65 55.01 -59.10
C ASP A 12 14.24 55.08 -57.60
N PRO A 13 15.01 54.49 -56.66
CA PRO A 13 14.70 54.53 -55.22
C PRO A 13 14.59 55.95 -54.64
N GLU A 14 15.19 56.94 -55.29
CA GLU A 14 15.25 58.35 -54.91
C GLU A 14 14.30 59.24 -55.75
N ALA A 15 13.45 58.63 -56.60
CA ALA A 15 12.38 59.29 -57.34
C ALA A 15 11.02 58.56 -57.15
N SER A 16 9.93 59.13 -57.69
CA SER A 16 8.62 58.47 -57.67
C SER A 16 7.80 58.85 -58.90
N PRO A 17 7.06 57.90 -59.50
CA PRO A 17 6.20 58.19 -60.65
C PRO A 17 4.96 58.99 -60.23
N SER A 18 4.52 59.88 -61.11
CA SER A 18 3.24 60.59 -60.95
C SER A 18 2.04 59.67 -61.18
N GLU A 19 0.87 60.02 -60.66
CA GLU A 19 -0.38 59.25 -60.86
C GLU A 19 -0.64 58.96 -62.36
N GLY A 20 -0.45 59.94 -63.25
CA GLY A 20 -0.64 59.77 -64.69
C GLY A 20 0.39 58.85 -65.36
N GLN A 21 1.59 58.69 -64.76
CA GLN A 21 2.55 57.67 -65.20
C GLN A 21 2.16 56.28 -64.73
N ILE A 22 1.67 56.15 -63.49
CA ILE A 22 1.16 54.88 -62.94
C ILE A 22 -0.04 54.40 -63.77
N GLU A 23 -1.00 55.29 -64.08
CA GLU A 23 -2.18 54.96 -64.89
C GLU A 23 -1.83 54.45 -66.30
N LYS A 24 -0.82 55.04 -66.94
CA LYS A 24 -0.35 54.61 -68.28
C LYS A 24 0.29 53.23 -68.28
N VAL A 25 0.87 52.82 -67.16
CA VAL A 25 1.59 51.55 -67.01
C VAL A 25 0.65 50.38 -66.71
N PHE A 26 -0.54 50.65 -66.16
CA PHE A 26 -1.51 49.62 -65.83
C PHE A 26 -2.16 49.01 -67.08
N PRO A 27 -2.20 47.66 -67.20
CA PRO A 27 -2.87 46.99 -68.31
C PRO A 27 -4.38 47.26 -68.29
N LYS A 28 -5.08 47.05 -69.41
CA LYS A 28 -6.55 47.07 -69.44
C LYS A 28 -7.10 45.80 -68.75
N GLY A 29 -8.20 45.92 -68.00
CA GLY A 29 -8.85 44.81 -67.28
C GLY A 29 -8.55 44.76 -65.77
N PRO A 30 -8.96 43.67 -65.09
CA PRO A 30 -8.76 43.48 -63.65
C PRO A 30 -7.28 43.35 -63.27
N ILE A 31 -6.91 43.90 -62.11
CA ILE A 31 -5.53 43.89 -61.60
C ILE A 31 -5.54 43.58 -60.10
N LEU A 32 -4.68 42.64 -59.68
CA LEU A 32 -4.38 42.39 -58.27
C LEU A 32 -2.91 42.75 -58.01
N ILE A 33 -2.68 43.66 -57.07
CA ILE A 33 -1.35 44.07 -56.62
C ILE A 33 -1.18 43.59 -55.18
N LEU A 34 -0.17 42.76 -54.93
CA LEU A 34 0.17 42.25 -53.61
C LEU A 34 1.54 42.81 -53.23
N LEU A 35 1.59 43.58 -52.15
CA LEU A 35 2.83 44.13 -51.59
C LEU A 35 3.04 43.51 -50.21
N ASP A 36 4.13 42.74 -50.08
CA ASP A 36 4.53 42.08 -48.85
C ASP A 36 5.85 42.67 -48.33
N GLU A 37 6.09 42.60 -47.02
CA GLU A 37 7.34 43.01 -46.35
C GLU A 37 7.77 44.46 -46.63
N LEU A 38 6.81 45.38 -46.85
CA LEU A 38 7.11 46.78 -47.17
C LEU A 38 7.93 47.48 -46.08
N VAL A 39 7.67 47.19 -44.80
CA VAL A 39 8.44 47.77 -43.69
C VAL A 39 9.89 47.30 -43.70
N VAL A 40 10.13 46.02 -43.97
CA VAL A 40 11.48 45.45 -44.08
C VAL A 40 12.23 46.08 -45.25
N TYR A 41 11.54 46.37 -46.35
CA TYR A 41 12.13 47.09 -47.49
C TYR A 41 12.42 48.55 -47.14
N MET A 42 11.46 49.27 -46.55
CA MET A 42 11.59 50.69 -46.20
C MET A 42 12.70 50.95 -45.18
N ALA A 43 12.90 50.05 -44.21
CA ALA A 43 13.97 50.17 -43.22
C ALA A 43 15.39 50.20 -43.85
N LYS A 44 15.54 49.66 -45.08
CA LYS A 44 16.80 49.65 -45.83
C LYS A 44 17.02 50.90 -46.69
N LEU A 45 16.01 51.76 -46.85
CA LEU A 45 16.09 52.97 -47.66
C LEU A 45 16.66 54.15 -46.86
N SER A 46 17.16 55.17 -47.58
CA SER A 46 17.47 56.48 -47.00
C SER A 46 16.19 57.19 -46.53
N ASP A 47 16.28 58.21 -45.67
CA ASP A 47 15.11 58.99 -45.24
C ASP A 47 14.35 59.59 -46.43
N ARG A 48 15.08 60.01 -47.47
CA ARG A 48 14.52 60.50 -48.72
C ARG A 48 13.83 59.38 -49.52
N GLY A 49 14.46 58.21 -49.61
CA GLY A 49 13.88 57.02 -50.24
C GLY A 49 12.61 56.53 -49.53
N GLN A 50 12.56 56.60 -48.20
CA GLN A 50 11.34 56.32 -47.42
C GLN A 50 10.22 57.30 -47.75
N GLY A 51 10.52 58.61 -47.79
CA GLY A 51 9.55 59.65 -48.18
C GLY A 51 9.01 59.45 -49.60
N ASN A 52 9.88 59.11 -50.55
CA ASN A 52 9.50 58.79 -51.92
C ASN A 52 8.62 57.54 -52.00
N MET A 53 9.00 56.44 -51.34
CA MET A 53 8.22 55.21 -51.28
C MET A 53 6.80 55.48 -50.75
N LEU A 54 6.67 56.28 -49.69
CA LEU A 54 5.37 56.69 -49.14
C LEU A 54 4.56 57.55 -50.12
N GLY A 55 5.22 58.46 -50.85
CA GLY A 55 4.60 59.25 -51.92
C GLY A 55 4.12 58.39 -53.08
N PHE A 56 4.90 57.38 -53.46
CA PHE A 56 4.54 56.38 -54.45
C PHE A 56 3.34 55.54 -54.00
N LEU A 57 3.35 54.99 -52.78
CA LEU A 57 2.24 54.21 -52.24
C LEU A 57 0.95 55.02 -52.18
N ASN A 58 1.02 56.30 -51.82
CA ASN A 58 -0.10 57.23 -51.85
C ASN A 58 -0.67 57.41 -53.27
N SER A 59 0.22 57.63 -54.25
CA SER A 59 -0.15 57.80 -55.65
C SER A 59 -0.73 56.51 -56.23
N LEU A 60 -0.14 55.36 -55.87
CA LEU A 60 -0.59 54.03 -56.25
C LEU A 60 -2.00 53.76 -55.70
N ALA A 61 -2.23 53.98 -54.40
CA ALA A 61 -3.53 53.80 -53.78
C ALA A 61 -4.61 54.72 -54.38
N SER A 62 -4.24 55.97 -54.72
CA SER A 62 -5.11 56.94 -55.41
C SER A 62 -5.51 56.48 -56.82
N VAL A 63 -4.57 55.95 -57.59
CA VAL A 63 -4.85 55.40 -58.93
C VAL A 63 -5.71 54.14 -58.84
N VAL A 64 -5.40 53.25 -57.89
CA VAL A 64 -6.16 52.02 -57.64
C VAL A 64 -7.60 52.34 -57.25
N SER A 65 -7.85 53.30 -56.36
CA SER A 65 -9.21 53.63 -55.89
C SER A 65 -10.12 54.22 -56.96
N ARG A 66 -9.55 54.86 -57.99
CA ARG A 66 -10.29 55.41 -59.14
C ARG A 66 -10.51 54.40 -60.27
N ARG A 67 -9.91 53.22 -60.18
CA ARG A 67 -9.93 52.22 -61.25
C ARG A 67 -10.82 51.02 -60.88
N PRO A 68 -11.86 50.71 -61.67
CA PRO A 68 -12.69 49.54 -61.41
C PRO A 68 -11.88 48.24 -61.54
N GLN A 69 -12.25 47.22 -60.76
CA GLN A 69 -11.63 45.88 -60.77
C GLN A 69 -10.12 45.86 -60.46
N THR A 70 -9.61 46.86 -59.74
CA THR A 70 -8.20 46.89 -59.31
C THR A 70 -8.15 46.80 -57.79
N LEU A 71 -7.41 45.83 -57.27
CA LEU A 71 -7.24 45.61 -55.83
C LEU A 71 -5.76 45.75 -55.46
N LEU A 72 -5.47 46.58 -54.47
CA LEU A 72 -4.15 46.69 -53.83
C LEU A 72 -4.26 46.08 -52.44
N ILE A 73 -3.49 45.03 -52.19
CA ILE A 73 -3.34 44.40 -50.88
C ILE A 73 -1.93 44.69 -50.39
N VAL A 74 -1.85 45.27 -49.20
CA VAL A 74 -0.59 45.53 -48.51
C VAL A 74 -0.64 44.76 -47.20
N THR A 75 0.40 43.99 -46.91
CA THR A 75 0.50 43.29 -45.62
C THR A 75 0.73 44.29 -44.50
N ASP A 76 -0.11 44.27 -43.47
CA ASP A 76 0.08 45.11 -42.28
C ASP A 76 1.31 44.62 -41.48
N PRO A 77 2.35 45.46 -41.34
CA PRO A 77 3.54 45.14 -40.57
C PRO A 77 3.33 45.16 -39.04
N ALA A 78 2.23 45.74 -38.53
CA ALA A 78 2.04 45.97 -37.09
C ALA A 78 2.07 44.68 -36.26
N GLY A 79 1.72 43.53 -36.85
CA GLY A 79 1.77 42.21 -36.19
C GLY A 79 3.15 41.56 -36.11
N GLN A 80 4.16 42.01 -36.86
CA GLN A 80 5.50 41.40 -36.86
C GLN A 80 6.37 41.78 -35.65
N VAL A 81 5.95 42.75 -34.84
CA VAL A 81 6.70 43.29 -33.69
C VAL A 81 6.78 42.30 -32.50
N ALA A 82 6.10 41.15 -32.56
CA ALA A 82 6.08 40.15 -31.48
C ALA A 82 7.35 39.28 -31.38
N TYR A 83 8.32 39.40 -32.30
CA TYR A 83 9.57 38.63 -32.27
C TYR A 83 10.80 39.53 -32.22
N ALA A 84 11.27 39.90 -31.01
CA ALA A 84 12.70 40.14 -30.76
C ALA A 84 12.98 40.53 -29.30
N THR A 85 13.46 39.57 -28.51
CA THR A 85 14.28 39.84 -27.34
C THR A 85 15.62 39.15 -27.54
N GLN A 86 16.52 39.75 -28.31
CA GLN A 86 17.96 39.54 -28.21
C GLN A 86 18.75 40.51 -29.13
N SER A 87 19.74 41.18 -28.54
CA SER A 87 20.78 42.04 -29.16
C SER A 87 20.47 43.54 -29.35
N ALA A 88 21.38 44.40 -28.88
CA ALA A 88 21.31 45.87 -28.97
C ALA A 88 21.36 46.41 -30.42
N THR A 89 21.97 45.65 -31.35
CA THR A 89 22.03 45.99 -32.77
C THR A 89 20.68 45.76 -33.47
N LEU A 90 19.93 44.73 -33.04
CA LEU A 90 18.56 44.47 -33.46
C LEU A 90 17.62 45.57 -32.96
N ALA A 91 17.80 46.07 -31.73
CA ALA A 91 16.96 47.14 -31.17
C ALA A 91 16.95 48.43 -32.03
N LYS A 92 18.08 48.78 -32.67
CA LYS A 92 18.19 49.94 -33.57
C LYS A 92 17.50 49.70 -34.91
N GLU A 93 17.50 48.47 -35.41
CA GLU A 93 16.83 48.11 -36.66
C GLU A 93 15.31 47.97 -36.43
N LEU A 94 14.91 47.43 -35.28
CA LEU A 94 13.51 47.37 -34.83
C LEU A 94 12.91 48.76 -34.61
N SER A 95 13.65 49.70 -34.00
CA SER A 95 13.13 51.06 -33.84
C SER A 95 12.94 51.77 -35.18
N LYS A 96 13.81 51.52 -36.17
CA LYS A 96 13.60 51.97 -37.55
C LYS A 96 12.38 51.32 -38.21
N GLN A 97 12.18 50.01 -38.02
CA GLN A 97 11.02 49.30 -38.54
C GLN A 97 9.71 49.78 -37.90
N GLN A 98 9.71 50.05 -36.60
CA GLN A 98 8.56 50.63 -35.90
C GLN A 98 8.24 52.03 -36.40
N ALA A 99 9.24 52.88 -36.60
CA ALA A 99 9.05 54.22 -37.18
C ALA A 99 8.51 54.14 -38.62
N ALA A 100 9.03 53.22 -39.44
CA ALA A 100 8.56 52.97 -40.79
C ALA A 100 7.11 52.45 -40.82
N ALA A 101 6.76 51.53 -39.91
CA ALA A 101 5.40 51.00 -39.76
C ALA A 101 4.40 52.08 -39.34
N GLN A 102 4.74 52.91 -38.34
CA GLN A 102 3.91 54.05 -37.94
C GLN A 102 3.69 55.04 -39.10
N THR A 103 4.75 55.29 -39.87
CA THR A 103 4.67 56.21 -41.02
C THR A 103 3.83 55.64 -42.16
N LEU A 104 3.91 54.32 -42.42
CA LEU A 104 3.04 53.63 -43.37
C LEU A 104 1.58 53.63 -42.93
N ASN A 105 1.29 53.36 -41.65
CA ASN A 105 -0.08 53.36 -41.12
C ASN A 105 -0.74 54.73 -41.27
N ASN A 106 -0.01 55.82 -40.99
CA ASN A 106 -0.52 57.19 -41.20
C ASN A 106 -0.93 57.49 -42.65
N VAL A 107 -0.33 56.81 -43.64
CA VAL A 107 -0.68 56.94 -45.06
C VAL A 107 -1.92 56.11 -45.41
N PHE A 108 -2.05 54.90 -44.85
CA PHE A 108 -3.12 53.97 -45.18
C PHE A 108 -4.42 54.18 -44.40
N ASP A 109 -4.37 54.72 -43.17
CA ASP A 109 -5.52 54.99 -42.29
C ASP A 109 -6.62 55.85 -42.94
N ARG A 110 -6.29 56.60 -44.01
CA ARG A 110 -7.21 57.51 -44.70
C ARG A 110 -7.86 56.91 -45.96
N LYS A 111 -7.39 55.76 -46.45
CA LYS A 111 -7.76 55.24 -47.79
C LYS A 111 -7.92 53.71 -47.89
N VAL A 112 -7.55 52.95 -46.87
CA VAL A 112 -7.55 51.47 -46.90
C VAL A 112 -8.48 50.92 -45.84
N SER A 113 -9.22 49.87 -46.18
CA SER A 113 -9.98 49.06 -45.23
C SER A 113 -9.09 47.97 -44.67
N ASP A 114 -9.03 47.85 -43.35
CA ASP A 114 -8.44 46.68 -42.70
C ASP A 114 -9.28 45.43 -43.00
N PHE A 115 -8.62 44.33 -43.34
CA PHE A 115 -9.26 43.07 -43.70
C PHE A 115 -8.35 41.90 -43.33
N ASP A 116 -8.84 41.02 -42.45
CA ASP A 116 -8.22 39.73 -42.18
C ASP A 116 -8.76 38.71 -43.21
N PRO A 117 -7.98 38.32 -44.24
CA PRO A 117 -8.43 37.41 -45.28
C PRO A 117 -8.56 35.96 -44.81
N ILE A 118 -8.03 35.62 -43.64
CA ILE A 118 -8.10 34.27 -43.08
C ILE A 118 -9.24 34.22 -42.06
N GLY A 119 -9.34 35.19 -41.15
CA GLY A 119 -10.36 35.22 -40.11
C GLY A 119 -10.45 33.88 -39.38
N LYS A 120 -11.61 33.24 -39.43
CA LYS A 120 -11.81 31.91 -38.82
C LYS A 120 -11.39 30.75 -39.72
N GLU A 121 -11.04 30.96 -40.99
CA GLU A 121 -10.88 29.91 -42.01
C GLU A 121 -9.54 29.16 -41.98
N SER A 122 -8.77 29.29 -40.90
CA SER A 122 -7.45 28.67 -40.74
C SER A 122 -7.47 27.16 -41.01
N ALA A 123 -8.50 26.45 -40.55
CA ALA A 123 -8.67 25.01 -40.77
C ALA A 123 -8.85 24.68 -42.26
N GLN A 124 -9.72 25.41 -42.99
CA GLN A 124 -9.94 25.18 -44.42
C GLN A 124 -8.70 25.51 -45.26
N VAL A 125 -7.89 26.49 -44.84
CA VAL A 125 -6.60 26.79 -45.49
C VAL A 125 -5.64 25.61 -45.36
N ILE A 126 -5.56 24.98 -44.19
CA ILE A 126 -4.71 23.81 -43.95
C ILE A 126 -5.18 22.63 -44.80
N THR A 127 -6.46 22.28 -44.73
CA THR A 127 -7.01 21.12 -45.45
C THR A 127 -6.89 21.30 -46.96
N ARG A 128 -7.15 22.49 -47.49
CA ARG A 128 -7.03 22.78 -48.94
C ARG A 128 -5.59 22.82 -49.45
N ARG A 129 -4.61 23.03 -48.58
CA ARG A 129 -3.18 22.93 -48.93
C ARG A 129 -2.65 21.50 -48.87
N LEU A 130 -3.18 20.69 -47.95
CA LEU A 130 -2.72 19.31 -47.74
C LEU A 130 -3.41 18.31 -48.67
N PHE A 131 -4.68 18.53 -48.99
CA PHE A 131 -5.49 17.58 -49.76
C PHE A 131 -5.94 18.20 -51.08
N LYS A 132 -5.83 17.41 -52.16
CA LYS A 132 -6.33 17.79 -53.48
C LYS A 132 -7.86 17.86 -53.51
N HIS A 133 -8.51 16.93 -52.80
CA HIS A 133 -9.95 16.82 -52.68
C HIS A 133 -10.30 16.19 -51.34
N ILE A 134 -11.39 16.66 -50.74
CA ILE A 134 -12.00 16.14 -49.52
C ILE A 134 -13.47 15.89 -49.85
N ASP A 135 -13.95 14.69 -49.55
CA ASP A 135 -15.34 14.32 -49.77
C ASP A 135 -16.23 14.98 -48.71
N PRO A 136 -17.14 15.91 -49.09
CA PRO A 136 -18.03 16.56 -48.14
C PRO A 136 -19.00 15.57 -47.48
N THR A 137 -19.35 14.46 -48.14
CA THR A 137 -20.25 13.46 -47.58
C THR A 137 -19.58 12.67 -46.46
N ALA A 138 -18.29 12.32 -46.62
CA ALA A 138 -17.49 11.72 -45.56
C ALA A 138 -17.32 12.65 -44.36
N ALA A 139 -17.10 13.95 -44.59
CA ALA A 139 -17.00 14.93 -43.51
C ALA A 139 -18.30 15.05 -42.70
N GLN A 140 -19.46 15.00 -43.37
CA GLN A 140 -20.78 15.01 -42.71
C GLN A 140 -21.04 13.70 -41.95
N ALA A 141 -20.65 12.55 -42.52
CA ALA A 141 -20.77 11.26 -41.85
C ALA A 141 -19.91 11.20 -40.57
N ALA A 142 -18.65 11.63 -40.65
CA ALA A 142 -17.75 11.70 -39.49
C ALA A 142 -18.32 12.62 -38.40
N SER A 143 -18.84 13.79 -38.77
CA SER A 143 -19.49 14.72 -37.84
C SER A 143 -20.70 14.10 -37.15
N ALA A 144 -21.58 13.43 -37.91
CA ALA A 144 -22.74 12.74 -37.35
C ALA A 144 -22.33 11.62 -36.38
N THR A 145 -21.36 10.79 -36.76
CA THR A 145 -20.83 9.70 -35.93
C THR A 145 -20.29 10.21 -34.60
N TYR A 146 -19.44 11.24 -34.63
CA TYR A 146 -18.87 11.82 -33.40
C TYR A 146 -19.89 12.58 -32.57
N HIS A 147 -20.85 13.26 -33.20
CA HIS A 147 -21.94 13.92 -32.49
C HIS A 147 -22.79 12.89 -31.71
N SER A 148 -23.19 11.79 -32.35
CA SER A 148 -23.92 10.70 -31.69
C SER A 148 -23.09 10.03 -30.59
N LEU A 149 -21.78 9.86 -30.79
CA LEU A 149 -20.86 9.38 -29.76
C LEU A 149 -20.89 10.31 -28.52
N TYR A 150 -20.71 11.62 -28.72
CA TYR A 150 -20.66 12.59 -27.63
C TYR A 150 -22.00 12.72 -26.90
N GLU A 151 -23.12 12.69 -27.63
CA GLU A 151 -24.46 12.65 -27.02
C GLU A 151 -24.63 11.43 -26.13
N ARG A 152 -24.28 10.23 -26.63
CA ARG A 152 -24.37 8.99 -25.86
C ARG A 152 -23.53 9.06 -24.59
N VAL A 153 -22.26 9.45 -24.70
CA VAL A 153 -21.34 9.51 -23.56
C VAL A 153 -21.81 10.53 -22.51
N LEU A 154 -22.31 11.70 -22.93
CA LEU A 154 -22.86 12.69 -22.00
C LEU A 154 -24.14 12.22 -21.30
N GLN A 155 -24.94 11.37 -21.95
CA GLN A 155 -26.14 10.76 -21.35
C GLN A 155 -25.79 9.64 -20.37
N GLU A 156 -24.87 8.76 -20.73
CA GLU A 156 -24.48 7.58 -19.94
C GLU A 156 -23.53 7.95 -18.78
N ALA A 157 -22.60 8.89 -19.00
CA ALA A 157 -21.58 9.29 -18.04
C ALA A 157 -21.38 10.83 -18.02
N PRO A 158 -22.25 11.58 -17.31
CA PRO A 158 -22.15 13.03 -17.20
C PRO A 158 -20.81 13.49 -16.60
N GLY A 159 -20.16 14.46 -17.24
CA GLY A 159 -18.87 15.01 -16.81
C GLY A 159 -17.64 14.40 -17.46
N THR A 160 -17.79 13.31 -18.23
CA THR A 160 -16.70 12.66 -18.99
C THR A 160 -16.25 13.48 -20.20
N LEU A 161 -17.10 14.37 -20.72
CA LEU A 161 -16.81 15.25 -21.85
C LEU A 161 -17.16 16.70 -21.48
N PRO A 162 -16.60 17.70 -22.19
CA PRO A 162 -17.02 19.09 -22.08
C PRO A 162 -18.53 19.22 -22.36
N PRO A 163 -19.27 20.08 -21.63
CA PRO A 163 -20.72 20.20 -21.77
C PRO A 163 -21.20 20.57 -23.18
N ASP A 164 -20.35 21.24 -23.97
CA ASP A 164 -20.61 21.71 -25.33
C ASP A 164 -20.10 20.76 -26.43
N ALA A 165 -19.50 19.61 -26.07
CA ALA A 165 -18.97 18.63 -27.01
C ALA A 165 -20.04 18.08 -27.97
N ALA A 166 -21.24 17.82 -27.46
CA ALA A 166 -22.39 17.40 -28.27
C ALA A 166 -23.21 18.59 -28.82
N GLY A 167 -22.66 19.80 -28.84
CA GLY A 167 -23.34 20.97 -29.40
C GLY A 167 -23.29 21.03 -30.93
N ALA A 168 -24.27 21.68 -31.54
CA ALA A 168 -24.30 21.92 -33.00
C ALA A 168 -23.01 22.60 -33.52
N LYS A 169 -22.44 23.52 -32.74
CA LYS A 169 -21.17 24.18 -33.07
C LYS A 169 -20.01 23.20 -33.20
N CYS A 170 -19.92 22.19 -32.33
CA CYS A 170 -18.87 21.18 -32.41
C CYS A 170 -19.03 20.34 -33.69
N ALA A 171 -20.26 19.94 -34.01
CA ALA A 171 -20.55 19.19 -35.23
C ALA A 171 -20.18 20.00 -36.50
N GLU A 172 -20.52 21.29 -36.54
CA GLU A 172 -20.12 22.21 -37.62
C GLU A 172 -18.59 22.35 -37.74
N GLU A 173 -17.89 22.46 -36.60
CA GLU A 173 -16.43 22.53 -36.59
C GLU A 173 -15.78 21.25 -37.11
N ILE A 174 -16.28 20.06 -36.75
CA ILE A 174 -15.77 18.78 -37.29
C ILE A 174 -15.84 18.77 -38.82
N VAL A 175 -16.98 19.17 -39.40
CA VAL A 175 -17.11 19.25 -40.87
C VAL A 175 -16.09 20.22 -41.46
N ARG A 176 -15.85 21.34 -40.79
CA ARG A 176 -14.97 22.41 -41.25
C ARG A 176 -13.49 22.03 -41.22
N CYS A 177 -13.08 21.23 -40.24
CA CYS A 177 -11.69 20.82 -40.07
C CYS A 177 -11.36 19.40 -40.55
N TYR A 178 -12.34 18.66 -41.04
CA TYR A 178 -12.13 17.32 -41.58
C TYR A 178 -10.95 17.26 -42.57
N PRO A 179 -10.03 16.28 -42.46
CA PRO A 179 -10.11 15.05 -41.66
C PRO A 179 -9.49 15.14 -40.24
N PHE A 180 -9.27 16.33 -39.71
CA PHE A 180 -8.66 16.51 -38.37
C PHE A 180 -9.73 16.73 -37.31
N HIS A 181 -9.48 16.27 -36.08
CA HIS A 181 -10.32 16.60 -34.94
C HIS A 181 -10.13 18.09 -34.54
N PRO A 182 -11.20 18.85 -34.21
CA PRO A 182 -11.10 20.27 -33.88
C PRO A 182 -10.09 20.56 -32.76
N ARG A 183 -10.03 19.69 -31.74
CA ARG A 183 -9.13 19.85 -30.60
C ARG A 183 -7.65 19.85 -31.00
N LEU A 184 -7.25 19.01 -31.97
CA LEU A 184 -5.87 18.94 -32.46
C LEU A 184 -5.45 20.26 -33.14
N LEU A 185 -6.35 20.85 -33.94
CA LEU A 185 -6.11 22.14 -34.58
C LEU A 185 -5.93 23.25 -33.55
N VAL A 186 -6.81 23.33 -32.56
CA VAL A 186 -6.72 24.32 -31.47
C VAL A 186 -5.37 24.19 -30.75
N THR A 187 -4.94 22.98 -30.39
CA THR A 187 -3.62 22.79 -29.75
C THR A 187 -2.49 23.30 -30.66
N ALA A 188 -2.51 23.00 -31.95
CA ALA A 188 -1.45 23.42 -32.85
C ALA A 188 -1.47 24.94 -33.16
N THR A 189 -2.63 25.55 -33.37
CA THR A 189 -2.72 26.97 -33.72
C THR A 189 -2.56 27.88 -32.52
N ASP A 190 -3.11 27.49 -31.37
CA ASP A 190 -3.27 28.39 -30.23
C ASP A 190 -2.24 28.09 -29.14
N ARG A 191 -1.91 26.82 -28.90
CA ARG A 191 -0.89 26.46 -27.89
C ARG A 191 0.52 26.53 -28.47
N LEU A 192 0.78 25.76 -29.53
CA LEU A 192 2.09 25.74 -30.18
C LEU A 192 2.37 27.03 -30.94
N GLY A 193 1.34 27.70 -31.47
CA GLY A 193 1.47 28.97 -32.20
C GLY A 193 2.02 30.15 -31.40
N ILE A 194 2.01 30.07 -30.06
CA ILE A 194 2.63 31.06 -29.17
C ILE A 194 4.16 30.94 -29.19
N LEU A 195 4.69 29.75 -29.50
CA LEU A 195 6.12 29.50 -29.55
C LEU A 195 6.73 30.10 -30.82
N GLY A 196 7.70 30.99 -30.66
CA GLY A 196 8.27 31.71 -31.80
C GLY A 196 8.92 30.84 -32.84
N ASP A 197 9.69 29.86 -32.38
CA ASP A 197 10.41 28.93 -33.25
C ASP A 197 9.46 27.98 -34.03
N PHE A 198 8.19 27.88 -33.61
CA PHE A 198 7.18 27.08 -34.30
C PHE A 198 6.78 27.71 -35.64
N GLN A 199 6.79 29.04 -35.75
CA GLN A 199 6.35 29.79 -36.95
C GLN A 199 4.87 29.55 -37.31
N LYS A 200 3.96 29.78 -36.34
CA LYS A 200 2.49 29.57 -36.38
C LYS A 200 1.94 28.98 -37.69
N SER A 201 1.72 29.77 -38.74
CA SER A 201 1.11 29.27 -40.00
C SER A 201 1.96 28.23 -40.75
N ARG A 202 3.28 28.42 -40.86
CA ARG A 202 4.18 27.47 -41.53
C ARG A 202 4.46 26.25 -40.66
N GLY A 203 4.52 26.44 -39.34
CA GLY A 203 4.66 25.39 -38.34
C GLY A 203 3.50 24.42 -38.36
N VAL A 204 2.28 24.93 -38.26
CA VAL A 204 1.04 24.13 -38.29
C VAL A 204 0.96 23.33 -39.59
N LEU A 205 1.11 23.98 -40.74
CA LEU A 205 1.02 23.26 -42.03
C LEU A 205 2.08 22.16 -42.16
N ARG A 206 3.31 22.42 -41.69
CA ARG A 206 4.40 21.44 -41.72
C ARG A 206 4.11 20.26 -40.79
N LEU A 207 3.70 20.52 -39.55
CA LEU A 207 3.33 19.50 -38.57
C LEU A 207 2.20 18.60 -39.11
N PHE A 208 1.13 19.19 -39.62
CA PHE A 208 -0.01 18.42 -40.15
C PHE A 208 0.36 17.62 -41.39
N ALA A 209 1.25 18.14 -42.25
CA ALA A 209 1.80 17.36 -43.36
C ALA A 209 2.59 16.13 -42.88
N ARG A 210 3.31 16.23 -41.75
CA ARG A 210 4.00 15.08 -41.13
C ARG A 210 3.02 14.08 -40.53
N ILE A 211 2.02 14.55 -39.78
CA ILE A 211 0.99 13.69 -39.20
C ILE A 211 0.26 12.90 -40.30
N VAL A 212 -0.22 13.58 -41.35
CA VAL A 212 -0.88 12.92 -42.49
C VAL A 212 0.05 11.92 -43.17
N ARG A 213 1.34 12.27 -43.32
CA ARG A 213 2.32 11.36 -43.92
C ARG A 213 2.51 10.09 -43.10
N ASP A 214 2.59 10.22 -41.79
CA ASP A 214 2.82 9.09 -40.90
C ASP A 214 1.56 8.19 -40.83
N VAL A 215 0.35 8.78 -40.75
CA VAL A 215 -0.94 8.06 -40.89
C VAL A 215 -1.06 7.33 -42.24
N TRP A 216 -0.60 7.95 -43.32
CA TRP A 216 -0.60 7.34 -44.65
C TRP A 216 0.38 6.16 -44.77
N GLU A 217 1.57 6.28 -44.18
CA GLU A 217 2.59 5.24 -44.18
C GLU A 217 2.19 4.04 -43.28
N SER A 218 1.57 4.31 -42.13
CA SER A 218 1.05 3.27 -41.22
C SER A 218 -0.23 2.60 -41.75
N LYS A 219 -0.91 3.22 -42.73
CA LYS A 219 -2.23 2.80 -43.25
C LYS A 219 -3.27 2.69 -42.13
N SER A 220 -3.24 3.62 -41.19
CA SER A 220 -4.22 3.66 -40.10
C SER A 220 -5.60 4.00 -40.66
N ASP A 221 -6.60 3.19 -40.32
CA ASP A 221 -8.01 3.44 -40.66
C ASP A 221 -8.63 4.31 -39.57
N LEU A 222 -8.77 5.62 -39.85
CA LEU A 222 -9.18 6.63 -38.89
C LEU A 222 -10.35 7.44 -39.46
N GLU A 223 -11.41 7.59 -38.66
CA GLU A 223 -12.54 8.47 -38.99
C GLU A 223 -12.13 9.96 -38.90
N LEU A 224 -11.39 10.31 -37.84
CA LEU A 224 -10.76 11.61 -37.64
C LEU A 224 -9.33 11.42 -37.11
N ILE A 225 -8.42 12.29 -37.55
CA ILE A 225 -7.05 12.34 -37.03
C ILE A 225 -7.05 13.19 -35.76
N THR A 226 -6.66 12.59 -34.64
CA THR A 226 -6.65 13.20 -33.31
C THR A 226 -5.23 13.46 -32.80
N ALA A 227 -5.11 14.14 -31.64
CA ALA A 227 -3.83 14.29 -30.97
C ALA A 227 -3.25 12.96 -30.46
N GLY A 228 -4.10 11.96 -30.24
CA GLY A 228 -3.67 10.61 -29.85
C GLY A 228 -3.03 9.83 -30.99
N ASP A 229 -3.27 10.21 -32.26
CA ASP A 229 -2.73 9.52 -33.44
C ASP A 229 -1.34 10.06 -33.87
N ILE A 230 -0.75 10.99 -33.10
CA ILE A 230 0.61 11.47 -33.36
C ILE A 230 1.60 10.37 -33.01
N ASP A 231 2.40 9.95 -34.00
CA ASP A 231 3.50 9.03 -33.81
C ASP A 231 4.74 9.75 -33.25
N TRP A 232 4.95 9.65 -31.94
CA TRP A 232 6.11 10.23 -31.27
C TRP A 232 7.43 9.51 -31.55
N THR A 233 7.40 8.32 -32.16
CA THR A 233 8.61 7.60 -32.60
C THR A 233 9.13 8.15 -33.94
N SER A 234 8.29 8.86 -34.69
CA SER A 234 8.63 9.49 -35.95
C SER A 234 9.69 10.58 -35.77
N GLN A 235 10.85 10.38 -36.40
CA GLN A 235 11.93 11.39 -36.42
C GLN A 235 11.45 12.73 -37.02
N ARG A 236 10.48 12.69 -37.94
CA ARG A 236 9.94 13.91 -38.57
C ARG A 236 9.11 14.72 -37.58
N ILE A 237 8.30 14.04 -36.77
CA ILE A 237 7.52 14.66 -35.69
C ILE A 237 8.46 15.21 -34.62
N GLN A 238 9.44 14.42 -34.17
CA GLN A 238 10.41 14.88 -33.18
C GLN A 238 11.26 16.07 -33.67
N ALA A 239 11.64 16.10 -34.95
CA ALA A 239 12.35 17.25 -35.51
C ALA A 239 11.53 18.55 -35.43
N ASP A 240 10.22 18.46 -35.64
CA ASP A 240 9.32 19.62 -35.62
C ASP A 240 8.87 20.04 -34.22
N LEU A 241 8.57 19.07 -33.34
CA LEU A 241 8.04 19.33 -32.00
C LEU A 241 9.12 19.40 -30.91
N LEU A 242 10.27 18.76 -31.11
CA LEU A 242 11.36 18.76 -30.12
C LEU A 242 12.54 19.60 -30.59
N GLU A 243 13.15 19.26 -31.73
CA GLU A 243 14.43 19.87 -32.11
C GLU A 243 14.29 21.34 -32.47
N ARG A 244 13.30 21.67 -33.31
CA ARG A 244 13.01 23.05 -33.69
C ARG A 244 12.55 23.92 -32.52
N LEU A 245 11.83 23.34 -31.57
CA LEU A 245 11.29 24.06 -30.42
C LEU A 245 12.25 24.07 -29.22
N HIS A 246 13.44 23.50 -29.38
CA HIS A 246 14.43 23.34 -28.30
C HIS A 246 13.84 22.62 -27.07
N LYS A 247 13.16 21.49 -27.31
CA LYS A 247 12.48 20.63 -26.32
C LYS A 247 13.02 19.19 -26.33
N GLN A 248 14.30 19.01 -26.62
CA GLN A 248 14.92 17.68 -26.78
C GLN A 248 14.89 16.84 -25.49
N GLU A 249 14.73 17.51 -24.35
CA GLU A 249 14.63 16.91 -23.02
C GLU A 249 13.39 15.99 -22.88
N PHE A 250 12.33 16.20 -23.69
CA PHE A 250 11.19 15.28 -23.75
C PHE A 250 11.51 13.93 -24.41
N LYS A 251 12.68 13.76 -25.06
CA LYS A 251 13.08 12.45 -25.62
C LYS A 251 13.13 11.36 -24.55
N ALA A 252 13.51 11.71 -23.31
CA ALA A 252 13.50 10.78 -22.18
C ALA A 252 12.07 10.36 -21.81
N ALA A 253 11.12 11.30 -21.80
CA ALA A 253 9.71 11.03 -21.54
C ALA A 253 9.08 10.15 -22.64
N ILE A 254 9.40 10.41 -23.91
CA ILE A 254 8.91 9.60 -25.03
C ILE A 254 9.40 8.15 -24.91
N SER A 255 10.71 7.96 -24.73
CA SER A 255 11.31 6.63 -24.65
C SER A 255 10.83 5.82 -23.44
N ALA A 256 10.71 6.47 -22.27
CA ALA A 256 10.28 5.78 -21.06
C ALA A 256 8.75 5.58 -20.99
N ASP A 257 7.97 6.61 -21.27
CA ASP A 257 6.55 6.60 -20.95
C ASP A 257 5.65 6.29 -22.13
N LEU A 258 6.01 6.71 -23.35
CA LEU A 258 5.20 6.43 -24.54
C LEU A 258 5.61 5.11 -25.19
N GLU A 259 6.91 4.90 -25.43
CA GLU A 259 7.45 3.71 -26.12
C GLU A 259 7.48 2.46 -25.24
N LYS A 260 7.51 2.64 -23.91
CA LYS A 260 7.55 1.54 -22.95
C LYS A 260 6.31 1.47 -22.06
N HIS A 261 6.13 2.37 -21.08
CA HIS A 261 5.04 2.21 -20.10
C HIS A 261 3.63 2.19 -20.72
N ALA A 262 3.31 3.16 -21.57
CA ALA A 262 2.00 3.22 -22.23
C ALA A 262 1.79 2.01 -23.15
N LEU A 263 2.83 1.60 -23.88
CA LEU A 263 2.77 0.44 -24.76
C LEU A 263 2.59 -0.87 -23.97
N GLU A 264 3.27 -1.03 -22.84
CA GLU A 264 3.12 -2.18 -21.93
C GLU A 264 1.69 -2.25 -21.37
N LEU A 265 1.11 -1.12 -20.98
CA LEU A 265 -0.30 -1.04 -20.53
C LEU A 265 -1.30 -1.39 -21.64
N ASP A 266 -0.93 -1.14 -22.90
CA ASP A 266 -1.70 -1.53 -24.09
C ASP A 266 -1.31 -2.94 -24.62
N ASN A 267 -0.67 -3.79 -23.80
CA ASN A 267 -0.24 -5.15 -24.16
C ASN A 267 0.71 -5.23 -25.38
N GLY A 268 1.57 -4.25 -25.55
CA GLY A 268 2.59 -4.22 -26.61
C GLY A 268 2.11 -3.67 -27.95
N GLN A 269 0.87 -3.16 -28.04
CA GLN A 269 0.30 -2.56 -29.25
C GLN A 269 -0.18 -1.13 -28.98
N GLN A 270 -0.35 -0.31 -30.02
CA GLN A 270 -0.92 1.02 -29.82
C GLN A 270 -2.41 0.90 -29.45
N GLY A 271 -2.76 1.30 -28.23
CA GLY A 271 -4.11 1.31 -27.68
C GLY A 271 -4.47 2.65 -27.03
N ILE A 272 -5.33 2.63 -26.01
CA ILE A 272 -5.83 3.85 -25.37
C ILE A 272 -4.74 4.58 -24.59
N HIS A 273 -3.83 3.88 -23.91
CA HIS A 273 -2.82 4.51 -23.07
C HIS A 273 -1.79 5.27 -23.91
N THR A 274 -1.36 4.69 -25.03
CA THR A 274 -0.47 5.37 -25.99
C THR A 274 -1.12 6.60 -26.61
N ARG A 275 -2.41 6.54 -26.98
CA ARG A 275 -3.15 7.71 -27.49
C ARG A 275 -3.30 8.82 -26.44
N VAL A 276 -3.65 8.46 -25.21
CA VAL A 276 -3.75 9.42 -24.10
C VAL A 276 -2.39 10.07 -23.84
N ALA A 277 -1.33 9.27 -23.70
CA ALA A 277 0.01 9.79 -23.45
C ALA A 277 0.48 10.72 -24.59
N SER A 278 0.20 10.36 -25.84
CA SER A 278 0.51 11.16 -27.03
C SER A 278 -0.18 12.52 -27.00
N ALA A 279 -1.48 12.55 -26.71
CA ALA A 279 -2.24 13.79 -26.64
C ALA A 279 -1.75 14.70 -25.50
N VAL A 280 -1.55 14.15 -24.30
CA VAL A 280 -1.06 14.91 -23.13
C VAL A 280 0.33 15.47 -23.41
N LEU A 281 1.22 14.70 -24.05
CA LEU A 281 2.57 15.16 -24.38
C LEU A 281 2.52 16.37 -25.31
N LEU A 282 1.68 16.33 -26.35
CA LEU A 282 1.50 17.47 -27.26
C LEU A 282 1.10 18.75 -26.52
N GLU A 283 0.13 18.67 -25.61
CA GLU A 283 -0.34 19.81 -24.81
C GLU A 283 0.69 20.28 -23.76
N SER A 284 1.69 19.44 -23.45
CA SER A 284 2.75 19.75 -22.48
C SER A 284 3.98 20.44 -23.10
N ILE A 285 4.16 20.34 -24.43
CA ILE A 285 5.29 20.94 -25.17
C ILE A 285 5.50 22.45 -24.88
N PRO A 286 4.46 23.30 -24.84
CA PRO A 286 4.65 24.74 -24.64
C PRO A 286 5.29 25.14 -23.31
N MET A 287 5.10 24.34 -22.26
CA MET A 287 5.57 24.65 -20.89
C MET A 287 5.09 26.01 -20.35
N THR A 288 3.83 26.36 -20.60
CA THR A 288 3.14 27.56 -20.09
C THR A 288 2.33 27.28 -18.82
N ALA A 289 1.60 28.26 -18.27
CA ALA A 289 0.80 28.05 -17.06
C ALA A 289 -0.38 27.06 -17.24
N ASN A 290 -0.84 26.86 -18.47
CA ASN A 290 -1.99 26.01 -18.83
C ASN A 290 -1.54 24.71 -19.52
N ASN A 291 -0.48 24.07 -19.02
CA ASN A 291 0.00 22.80 -19.59
C ASN A 291 -0.90 21.63 -19.20
N GLY A 292 -0.84 20.60 -20.04
CA GLY A 292 -1.52 19.34 -19.78
C GLY A 292 -3.01 19.38 -20.08
N MET A 293 -3.71 18.32 -19.74
CA MET A 293 -5.15 18.18 -20.01
C MET A 293 -5.91 17.65 -18.81
N GLU A 294 -7.10 18.21 -18.61
CA GLU A 294 -8.09 17.65 -17.70
C GLU A 294 -8.80 16.44 -18.36
N PRO A 295 -9.34 15.49 -17.58
CA PRO A 295 -9.94 14.26 -18.09
C PRO A 295 -11.01 14.47 -19.16
N ALA A 296 -11.87 15.48 -19.01
CA ALA A 296 -12.93 15.76 -19.98
C ALA A 296 -12.37 16.24 -21.33
N ASP A 297 -11.43 17.20 -21.30
CA ASP A 297 -10.77 17.69 -22.51
C ASP A 297 -9.93 16.61 -23.18
N LEU A 298 -9.30 15.74 -22.38
CA LEU A 298 -8.54 14.60 -22.87
C LEU A 298 -9.46 13.58 -23.55
N ALA A 299 -10.58 13.22 -22.94
CA ALA A 299 -11.55 12.32 -23.54
C ALA A 299 -12.05 12.89 -24.87
N PHE A 300 -12.43 14.17 -24.90
CA PHE A 300 -12.79 14.85 -26.14
C PHE A 300 -11.66 14.85 -27.20
N ALA A 301 -10.40 14.84 -26.77
CA ALA A 301 -9.26 14.85 -27.68
C ALA A 301 -8.92 13.49 -28.30
N VAL A 302 -9.31 12.35 -27.70
CA VAL A 302 -8.81 11.01 -28.10
C VAL A 302 -9.88 9.92 -28.23
N LEU A 303 -11.12 10.19 -27.86
CA LEU A 303 -12.20 9.20 -27.87
C LEU A 303 -12.51 8.75 -29.31
N ARG A 304 -12.74 7.44 -29.48
CA ARG A 304 -13.12 6.83 -30.76
C ARG A 304 -14.59 6.36 -30.75
N PRO A 305 -15.24 6.25 -31.93
CA PRO A 305 -16.66 5.88 -32.03
C PRO A 305 -17.06 4.55 -31.38
N ASP A 306 -16.13 3.61 -31.27
CA ASP A 306 -16.31 2.28 -30.70
C ASP A 306 -16.13 2.21 -29.17
N GLU A 307 -15.73 3.30 -28.52
CA GLU A 307 -15.40 3.36 -27.09
C GLU A 307 -16.57 3.86 -26.24
N ALA A 308 -16.69 3.42 -24.98
CA ALA A 308 -17.82 3.73 -24.12
C ALA A 308 -17.77 5.14 -23.49
N GLY A 309 -16.60 5.76 -23.40
CA GLY A 309 -16.41 7.09 -22.81
C GLY A 309 -15.39 7.17 -21.66
N PRO A 310 -15.45 6.31 -20.62
CA PRO A 310 -14.58 6.44 -19.44
C PRO A 310 -13.12 6.02 -19.67
N GLU A 311 -12.82 5.32 -20.76
CA GLU A 311 -11.52 4.72 -21.03
C GLU A 311 -10.35 5.72 -20.99
N PRO A 312 -10.44 6.94 -21.57
CA PRO A 312 -9.36 7.93 -21.48
C PRO A 312 -9.06 8.36 -20.04
N ALA A 313 -10.09 8.46 -19.19
CA ALA A 313 -9.96 8.84 -17.78
C ALA A 313 -9.37 7.70 -16.92
N GLU A 314 -9.68 6.44 -17.24
CA GLU A 314 -9.01 5.31 -16.60
C GLU A 314 -7.56 5.17 -17.06
N ALA A 315 -7.29 5.41 -18.34
CA ALA A 315 -5.96 5.31 -18.92
C ALA A 315 -4.98 6.33 -18.33
N ILE A 316 -5.41 7.59 -18.14
CA ILE A 316 -4.60 8.62 -17.48
C ILE A 316 -4.27 8.25 -16.02
N GLU A 317 -5.22 7.67 -15.27
CA GLU A 317 -4.97 7.21 -13.89
C GLU A 317 -3.92 6.09 -13.85
N ARG A 318 -4.03 5.11 -14.75
CA ARG A 318 -3.05 4.02 -14.88
C ARG A 318 -1.67 4.55 -15.28
N LEU A 319 -1.61 5.47 -16.24
CA LEU A 319 -0.37 6.14 -16.66
C LEU A 319 0.28 6.89 -15.48
N MET A 320 -0.47 7.66 -14.69
CA MET A 320 0.04 8.31 -13.46
C MET A 320 0.56 7.31 -12.41
N GLY A 321 0.07 6.07 -12.46
CA GLY A 321 0.52 4.95 -11.64
C GLY A 321 1.89 4.38 -12.03
N VAL A 322 2.30 4.49 -13.29
CA VAL A 322 3.51 3.80 -13.80
C VAL A 322 4.55 4.73 -14.42
N CYS A 323 4.13 5.79 -15.10
CA CYS A 323 5.00 6.67 -15.88
C CYS A 323 5.99 7.45 -15.00
N TRP A 324 7.14 7.77 -15.58
CA TRP A 324 8.26 8.45 -14.94
C TRP A 324 8.25 9.96 -15.13
N HIS A 325 7.60 10.48 -16.17
CA HIS A 325 7.60 11.90 -16.56
C HIS A 325 6.21 12.52 -16.56
N THR A 326 5.17 11.78 -16.16
CA THR A 326 3.81 12.29 -16.00
C THR A 326 3.57 12.84 -14.59
N TYR A 327 2.95 14.01 -14.51
CA TYR A 327 2.65 14.75 -13.28
C TYR A 327 1.19 15.20 -13.28
N PRO A 328 0.55 15.35 -12.10
CA PRO A 328 -0.69 16.11 -12.02
C PRO A 328 -0.43 17.58 -12.36
N THR A 329 -1.38 18.22 -13.03
CA THR A 329 -1.32 19.67 -13.29
C THR A 329 -1.32 20.48 -11.98
N SER A 330 -1.00 21.77 -12.05
CA SER A 330 -1.03 22.68 -10.91
C SER A 330 -2.42 22.80 -10.26
N THR A 331 -3.50 22.62 -11.05
CA THR A 331 -4.89 22.57 -10.57
C THR A 331 -5.21 21.25 -9.86
N GLY A 332 -4.39 20.21 -10.06
CA GLY A 332 -4.59 18.86 -9.55
C GLY A 332 -5.70 18.07 -10.25
N ARG A 333 -6.33 18.65 -11.28
CA ARG A 333 -7.47 18.06 -12.00
C ARG A 333 -7.10 17.38 -13.31
N GLY A 334 -5.90 17.59 -13.81
CA GLY A 334 -5.42 17.01 -15.07
C GLY A 334 -4.03 16.41 -14.92
N CYS A 335 -3.44 15.99 -16.05
CA CYS A 335 -2.04 15.58 -16.10
C CYS A 335 -1.24 16.35 -17.15
N GLU A 336 0.06 16.41 -16.96
CA GLU A 336 1.06 17.00 -17.85
C GLU A 336 2.33 16.14 -17.90
N PHE A 337 3.09 16.26 -18.97
CA PHE A 337 4.46 15.76 -19.05
C PHE A 337 5.46 16.83 -18.64
N ARG A 338 6.51 16.42 -17.92
CA ARG A 338 7.66 17.28 -17.58
C ARG A 338 8.97 16.63 -18.00
N TYR A 339 10.02 17.44 -18.07
CA TYR A 339 11.36 16.93 -18.37
C TYR A 339 11.93 16.12 -17.22
N GLU A 340 11.80 16.64 -16.00
CA GLU A 340 12.35 16.02 -14.82
C GLU A 340 11.62 14.71 -14.53
N PRO A 341 12.34 13.64 -14.17
CA PRO A 341 11.71 12.42 -13.75
C PRO A 341 11.11 12.55 -12.35
N ASN A 342 9.95 11.92 -12.16
CA ASN A 342 9.23 11.87 -10.91
C ASN A 342 9.90 10.91 -9.92
N VAL A 343 9.37 10.92 -8.69
CA VAL A 343 9.92 10.09 -7.62
C VAL A 343 9.89 8.59 -7.92
N ARG A 344 9.02 8.09 -8.82
CA ARG A 344 8.95 6.66 -9.15
C ARG A 344 10.25 6.21 -9.82
N LYS A 345 10.73 6.96 -10.81
CA LYS A 345 12.03 6.68 -11.45
C LYS A 345 13.18 6.79 -10.45
N GLN A 346 13.16 7.82 -9.60
CA GLN A 346 14.19 8.00 -8.57
C GLN A 346 14.23 6.82 -7.61
N ILE A 347 13.06 6.27 -7.21
CA ILE A 347 12.97 5.07 -6.38
C ILE A 347 13.56 3.87 -7.12
N GLU A 348 13.23 3.67 -8.39
CA GLU A 348 13.74 2.54 -9.18
C GLU A 348 15.28 2.59 -9.34
N GLU A 349 15.83 3.76 -9.67
CA GLU A 349 17.27 3.97 -9.73
C GLU A 349 17.94 3.76 -8.36
N ARG A 350 17.29 4.24 -7.28
CA ARG A 350 17.79 4.06 -5.91
C ARG A 350 17.72 2.60 -5.48
N MET A 351 16.72 1.83 -5.88
CA MET A 351 16.59 0.41 -5.57
C MET A 351 17.79 -0.41 -6.06
N ALA A 352 18.38 -0.05 -7.20
CA ALA A 352 19.60 -0.70 -7.70
C ALA A 352 20.78 -0.58 -6.73
N HIS A 353 20.79 0.46 -5.90
CA HIS A 353 21.87 0.76 -4.95
C HIS A 353 21.55 0.30 -3.51
N VAL A 354 20.33 -0.17 -3.22
CA VAL A 354 19.98 -0.70 -1.89
C VAL A 354 20.58 -2.12 -1.73
N PRO A 355 21.40 -2.37 -0.70
CA PRO A 355 21.92 -3.70 -0.39
C PRO A 355 20.78 -4.70 -0.14
N ILE A 356 20.93 -5.92 -0.67
CA ILE A 356 19.92 -6.98 -0.49
C ILE A 356 19.78 -7.38 0.98
N GLU A 357 20.88 -7.43 1.73
CA GLU A 357 20.90 -7.80 3.15
C GLU A 357 20.15 -6.80 4.05
N ASP A 358 20.21 -5.50 3.74
CA ASP A 358 19.44 -4.49 4.48
C ASP A 358 17.93 -4.69 4.28
N ALA A 359 17.53 -4.98 3.03
CA ALA A 359 16.14 -5.27 2.70
C ALA A 359 15.66 -6.60 3.31
N ARG A 360 16.51 -7.62 3.32
CA ARG A 360 16.24 -8.90 3.99
C ARG A 360 16.04 -8.69 5.49
N THR A 361 16.96 -7.99 6.15
CA THR A 361 16.86 -7.66 7.58
C THR A 361 15.56 -6.93 7.90
N ARG A 362 15.10 -6.02 7.02
CA ARG A 362 13.82 -5.33 7.17
C ARG A 362 12.62 -6.27 7.07
N VAL A 363 12.62 -7.22 6.13
CA VAL A 363 11.57 -8.26 6.02
C VAL A 363 11.52 -9.11 7.29
N LEU A 364 12.69 -9.57 7.78
CA LEU A 364 12.78 -10.38 8.99
C LEU A 364 12.29 -9.61 10.23
N SER A 365 12.64 -8.34 10.36
CA SER A 365 12.16 -7.51 11.48
C SER A 365 10.63 -7.36 11.48
N GLU A 366 10.04 -7.12 10.30
CA GLU A 366 8.59 -6.99 10.14
C GLU A 366 7.86 -8.30 10.44
N ALA A 367 8.36 -9.43 9.91
CA ALA A 367 7.80 -10.76 10.19
C ALA A 367 7.89 -11.10 11.69
N GLN A 368 9.03 -10.82 12.33
CA GLN A 368 9.19 -11.01 13.76
C GLN A 368 8.18 -10.19 14.55
N GLY A 369 7.97 -8.92 14.18
CA GLY A 369 6.95 -8.06 14.79
C GLY A 369 5.53 -8.60 14.64
N TYR A 370 5.19 -9.14 13.47
CA TYR A 370 3.87 -9.69 13.18
C TYR A 370 3.54 -10.96 14.01
N PHE A 371 4.53 -11.82 14.24
CA PHE A 371 4.39 -13.05 15.04
C PHE A 371 4.73 -12.87 16.53
N GLN A 372 4.77 -11.63 17.05
CA GLN A 372 4.81 -11.40 18.50
C GLN A 372 3.47 -11.80 19.14
N GLY A 373 3.54 -12.35 20.36
CA GLY A 373 2.35 -12.77 21.09
C GLY A 373 2.68 -13.63 22.31
N MET A 374 1.65 -13.97 23.07
CA MET A 374 1.74 -14.79 24.29
C MET A 374 1.31 -16.25 24.08
N THR A 375 0.85 -16.61 22.88
CA THR A 375 0.33 -17.96 22.59
C THR A 375 1.46 -18.97 22.44
N PHE A 376 2.49 -18.58 21.68
CA PHE A 376 3.68 -19.37 21.44
C PHE A 376 4.90 -18.64 21.96
N LYS A 377 5.81 -19.38 22.59
CA LYS A 377 7.14 -18.86 22.93
C LYS A 377 7.96 -18.71 21.66
N LEU A 378 8.08 -17.47 21.19
CA LEU A 378 8.71 -17.14 19.92
C LEU A 378 10.24 -17.31 20.00
N ARG A 379 10.80 -18.04 19.03
CA ARG A 379 12.24 -18.07 18.74
C ARG A 379 12.44 -17.60 17.32
N SER A 380 13.17 -16.51 17.15
CA SER A 380 13.32 -15.86 15.85
C SER A 380 14.65 -16.21 15.23
N TRP A 381 14.62 -16.56 13.94
CA TRP A 381 15.77 -16.72 13.05
C TRP A 381 16.86 -17.68 13.57
N PRO A 382 16.51 -18.90 14.02
CA PRO A 382 17.53 -19.88 14.38
C PRO A 382 18.30 -20.30 13.12
N THR A 383 19.62 -20.36 13.21
CA THR A 383 20.48 -20.86 12.13
C THR A 383 20.79 -22.35 12.27
N SER A 384 20.49 -22.94 13.42
CA SER A 384 20.65 -24.38 13.71
C SER A 384 19.65 -24.86 14.75
N ALA A 385 19.44 -26.17 14.84
CA ALA A 385 18.52 -26.79 15.80
C ALA A 385 18.91 -26.52 17.27
N ALA A 386 20.21 -26.50 17.55
CA ALA A 386 20.76 -26.28 18.89
C ALA A 386 20.41 -24.91 19.51
N GLN A 387 20.10 -23.91 18.67
CA GLN A 387 19.69 -22.57 19.14
C GLN A 387 18.28 -22.54 19.72
N VAL A 388 17.47 -23.59 19.46
CA VAL A 388 16.12 -23.71 19.99
C VAL A 388 16.12 -24.66 21.19
N THR A 389 16.12 -24.05 22.38
CA THR A 389 16.09 -24.74 23.68
C THR A 389 14.85 -25.62 23.84
N GLU A 390 15.03 -26.87 24.27
CA GLU A 390 13.90 -27.74 24.62
C GLU A 390 13.07 -27.15 25.77
N SER A 391 11.75 -27.21 25.62
CA SER A 391 10.80 -26.67 26.58
C SER A 391 9.50 -27.44 26.50
N ALA A 392 8.83 -27.63 27.64
CA ALA A 392 7.49 -28.19 27.68
C ALA A 392 6.42 -27.17 27.23
N ASP A 393 6.74 -25.87 27.25
CA ASP A 393 5.88 -24.81 26.72
C ASP A 393 5.85 -24.85 25.20
N LEU A 394 4.69 -24.53 24.61
CA LEU A 394 4.53 -24.50 23.16
C LEU A 394 5.37 -23.39 22.50
N GLN A 395 6.29 -23.77 21.60
CA GLN A 395 7.25 -22.89 20.93
C GLN A 395 6.92 -22.68 19.45
N LEU A 396 7.22 -21.48 18.96
CA LEU A 396 7.16 -21.13 17.53
C LEU A 396 8.55 -20.67 17.07
N ALA A 397 9.14 -21.38 16.12
CA ALA A 397 10.37 -20.96 15.46
C ALA A 397 10.07 -20.22 14.15
N LEU A 398 10.58 -18.99 13.99
CA LEU A 398 10.54 -18.27 12.70
C LEU A 398 11.82 -18.58 11.93
N CYS A 399 11.70 -19.26 10.79
CA CYS A 399 12.84 -19.69 9.99
C CYS A 399 12.84 -18.97 8.64
N GLU A 400 14.03 -18.76 8.07
CA GLU A 400 14.18 -18.13 6.76
C GLU A 400 13.97 -19.11 5.59
N ASP A 401 14.08 -20.42 5.86
CA ASP A 401 13.96 -21.50 4.88
C ASP A 401 13.23 -22.68 5.52
N GLU A 402 12.42 -23.36 4.71
CA GLU A 402 11.76 -24.63 5.00
C GLU A 402 12.75 -25.70 5.49
N LYS A 403 13.98 -25.74 4.94
CA LYS A 403 15.00 -26.73 5.37
C LYS A 403 15.39 -26.54 6.83
N ILE A 404 15.66 -25.30 7.23
CA ILE A 404 16.01 -24.96 8.61
C ILE A 404 14.80 -25.24 9.51
N ALA A 405 13.59 -24.88 9.07
CA ALA A 405 12.36 -25.15 9.80
C ALA A 405 12.20 -26.65 10.09
N LYS A 406 12.41 -27.53 9.10
CA LYS A 406 12.36 -28.99 9.26
C LYS A 406 13.40 -29.50 10.26
N THR A 407 14.64 -29.00 10.18
CA THR A 407 15.71 -29.42 11.09
C THR A 407 15.40 -29.00 12.53
N VAL A 408 14.96 -27.75 12.74
CA VAL A 408 14.68 -27.19 14.06
C VAL A 408 13.55 -27.93 14.79
N VAL A 409 12.47 -28.29 14.09
CA VAL A 409 11.35 -29.01 14.71
C VAL A 409 11.68 -30.48 14.99
N ALA A 410 12.53 -31.11 14.17
CA ALA A 410 12.84 -32.53 14.27
C ALA A 410 13.97 -32.85 15.26
N TYR A 411 14.98 -31.98 15.35
CA TYR A 411 16.22 -32.25 16.07
C TYR A 411 16.47 -31.24 17.19
N CYS A 412 17.16 -31.65 18.24
CA CYS A 412 17.65 -30.78 19.30
C CYS A 412 19.13 -30.38 19.10
N ASP A 413 19.90 -31.23 18.43
CA ASP A 413 21.29 -30.97 18.04
C ASP A 413 21.54 -31.50 16.62
N ASP A 414 22.06 -30.62 15.77
CA ASP A 414 22.40 -30.83 14.38
C ASP A 414 23.90 -30.61 14.09
N SER A 415 24.74 -30.55 15.14
CA SER A 415 26.19 -30.33 15.03
C SER A 415 26.91 -31.45 14.29
N ASP A 416 26.44 -32.70 14.42
CA ASP A 416 26.93 -33.86 13.68
C ASP A 416 25.87 -34.36 12.67
N PRO A 417 26.08 -34.14 11.35
CA PRO A 417 25.14 -34.61 10.32
C PRO A 417 24.95 -36.13 10.27
N THR A 418 25.86 -36.91 10.85
CA THR A 418 25.80 -38.38 10.89
C THR A 418 25.13 -38.92 12.15
N ALA A 419 24.97 -38.08 13.17
CA ALA A 419 24.42 -38.44 14.48
C ALA A 419 23.40 -37.40 14.98
N LEU A 420 22.39 -37.11 14.14
CA LEU A 420 21.32 -36.16 14.47
C LEU A 420 20.54 -36.63 15.71
N MET A 421 20.45 -35.77 16.72
CA MET A 421 19.72 -36.08 17.96
C MET A 421 18.26 -35.61 17.82
N PRO A 422 17.27 -36.52 17.84
CA PRO A 422 15.87 -36.14 17.73
C PRO A 422 15.44 -35.34 18.96
N ARG A 423 14.55 -34.38 18.75
CA ARG A 423 14.01 -33.56 19.84
C ARG A 423 13.18 -34.42 20.80
N GLY A 424 13.34 -34.19 22.10
CA GLY A 424 12.59 -34.84 23.16
C GLY A 424 11.16 -34.33 23.25
N PHE A 425 10.89 -33.04 23.01
CA PHE A 425 9.55 -32.45 23.06
C PHE A 425 9.05 -32.02 21.69
N GLN A 426 8.83 -32.99 20.80
CA GLN A 426 8.36 -32.76 19.44
C GLN A 426 6.98 -32.10 19.43
N ASN A 427 6.04 -32.55 20.26
CA ASN A 427 4.66 -32.04 20.25
C ASN A 427 4.49 -30.68 20.97
N ALA A 428 5.59 -30.01 21.35
CA ALA A 428 5.61 -28.66 21.90
C ALA A 428 6.35 -27.65 20.99
N ILE A 429 6.66 -27.99 19.74
CA ILE A 429 7.32 -27.07 18.81
C ILE A 429 6.68 -27.11 17.43
N LEU A 430 6.59 -25.93 16.81
CA LEU A 430 6.36 -25.79 15.38
C LEU A 430 7.27 -24.70 14.81
N ALA A 431 7.46 -24.71 13.49
CA ALA A 431 8.17 -23.66 12.79
C ALA A 431 7.29 -23.04 11.69
N ILE A 432 7.57 -21.80 11.34
CA ILE A 432 7.01 -21.15 10.16
C ILE A 432 8.14 -20.62 9.28
N ALA A 433 8.02 -20.81 7.97
CA ALA A 433 9.01 -20.38 6.99
C ALA A 433 8.32 -19.83 5.73
N PRO A 434 9.02 -19.02 4.93
CA PRO A 434 8.55 -18.59 3.63
C PRO A 434 9.09 -19.51 2.52
N THR A 435 8.39 -19.53 1.39
CA THR A 435 9.00 -20.04 0.15
C THR A 435 10.07 -19.07 -0.37
N ASN A 436 11.09 -19.59 -1.05
CA ASN A 436 12.15 -18.75 -1.64
C ASN A 436 11.61 -17.66 -2.58
N ALA A 437 10.58 -17.99 -3.36
CA ALA A 437 9.94 -17.03 -4.27
C ALA A 437 9.23 -15.90 -3.48
N ALA A 438 8.40 -16.25 -2.50
CA ALA A 438 7.68 -15.28 -1.70
C ALA A 438 8.61 -14.39 -0.86
N LEU A 439 9.70 -14.95 -0.32
CA LEU A 439 10.73 -14.19 0.40
C LEU A 439 11.43 -13.19 -0.53
N ASN A 440 11.82 -13.61 -1.74
CA ASN A 440 12.46 -12.72 -2.71
C ASN A 440 11.54 -11.56 -3.13
N GLU A 441 10.24 -11.82 -3.29
CA GLU A 441 9.25 -10.77 -3.56
C GLU A 441 9.11 -9.80 -2.39
N ALA A 442 9.05 -10.29 -1.15
CA ALA A 442 9.02 -9.45 0.05
C ALA A 442 10.29 -8.58 0.15
N VAL A 443 11.46 -9.14 -0.15
CA VAL A 443 12.74 -8.42 -0.23
C VAL A 443 12.70 -7.33 -1.30
N LEU A 444 12.14 -7.61 -2.48
CA LEU A 444 12.01 -6.61 -3.54
C LEU A 444 11.11 -5.43 -3.10
N ARG A 445 9.99 -5.70 -2.41
CA ARG A 445 9.12 -4.67 -1.84
C ARG A 445 9.83 -3.88 -0.75
N ALA A 446 10.61 -4.54 0.10
CA ALA A 446 11.44 -3.89 1.11
C ALA A 446 12.50 -2.97 0.49
N LYS A 447 13.19 -3.41 -0.58
CA LYS A 447 14.14 -2.55 -1.33
C LYS A 447 13.47 -1.29 -1.84
N ARG A 448 12.25 -1.40 -2.38
CA ARG A 448 11.48 -0.26 -2.87
C ARG A 448 11.14 0.73 -1.77
N LEU A 449 10.70 0.23 -0.61
CA LEU A 449 10.39 1.07 0.55
C LEU A 449 11.65 1.75 1.10
N LEU A 450 12.74 1.02 1.29
CA LEU A 450 14.02 1.56 1.79
C LEU A 450 14.59 2.63 0.84
N ALA A 451 14.47 2.41 -0.47
CA ALA A 451 14.84 3.40 -1.48
C ALA A 451 14.02 4.69 -1.32
N ALA A 452 12.70 4.58 -1.16
CA ALA A 452 11.82 5.73 -0.96
C ALA A 452 12.11 6.48 0.36
N GLU A 453 12.36 5.75 1.46
CA GLU A 453 12.76 6.33 2.75
C GLU A 453 14.12 7.05 2.66
N ALA A 454 15.07 6.51 1.89
CA ALA A 454 16.35 7.15 1.65
C ALA A 454 16.20 8.46 0.87
N ILE A 455 15.40 8.46 -0.21
CA ILE A 455 15.10 9.67 -0.99
C ILE A 455 14.37 10.70 -0.12
N GLN A 456 13.48 10.25 0.77
CA GLN A 456 12.80 11.13 1.72
C GLN A 456 13.79 11.84 2.63
N ARG A 457 14.74 11.09 3.20
CA ARG A 457 15.79 11.63 4.08
C ARG A 457 16.70 12.62 3.36
N ASP A 458 17.11 12.30 2.13
CA ASP A 458 17.95 13.17 1.30
C ASP A 458 17.19 14.47 0.96
N SER A 459 15.94 14.35 0.52
CA SER A 459 15.11 15.51 0.14
C SER A 459 14.76 16.40 1.34
N GLN A 460 14.63 15.85 2.54
CA GLN A 460 14.46 16.62 3.78
C GLN A 460 15.71 17.43 4.14
N ARG A 461 16.91 16.92 3.82
CA ARG A 461 18.17 17.66 4.00
C ARG A 461 18.27 18.80 2.98
N ASP A 462 17.95 18.51 1.72
CA ASP A 462 17.98 19.51 0.64
C ASP A 462 16.98 20.65 0.85
N ALA A 463 15.79 20.34 1.37
CA ALA A 463 14.76 21.33 1.70
C ALA A 463 15.18 22.31 2.82
N ARG A 464 16.19 21.97 3.63
CA ARG A 464 16.76 22.86 4.66
C ARG A 464 17.94 23.70 4.14
N GLY A 465 18.45 23.41 2.95
CA GLY A 465 19.55 24.13 2.29
C GLY A 465 19.08 25.21 1.29
N GLU A 466 20.01 25.74 0.48
CA GLU A 466 19.74 26.80 -0.50
C GLU A 466 18.86 26.37 -1.70
N LYS A 467 18.75 25.06 -1.99
CA LYS A 467 17.93 24.51 -3.09
C LYS A 467 16.52 24.11 -2.62
N GLN A 468 15.74 25.08 -2.14
CA GLN A 468 14.43 24.82 -1.49
C GLN A 468 13.32 24.28 -2.42
N GLY A 469 13.43 24.46 -3.75
CA GLY A 469 12.33 24.16 -4.68
C GLY A 469 12.13 22.68 -5.05
N SER A 470 13.20 21.97 -5.41
CA SER A 470 13.11 20.59 -5.94
C SER A 470 12.81 19.56 -4.85
N GLY A 471 13.45 19.68 -3.68
CA GLY A 471 13.25 18.76 -2.55
C GLY A 471 11.81 18.76 -2.03
N LYS A 472 11.13 19.92 -2.04
CA LYS A 472 9.74 20.04 -1.60
C LYS A 472 8.77 19.26 -2.49
N LEU A 473 8.95 19.35 -3.82
CA LEU A 473 8.13 18.63 -4.78
C LEU A 473 8.26 17.11 -4.59
N VAL A 474 9.48 16.60 -4.44
CA VAL A 474 9.75 15.17 -4.19
C VAL A 474 9.09 14.71 -2.89
N LEU A 475 9.19 15.51 -1.81
CA LEU A 475 8.55 15.20 -0.53
C LEU A 475 7.03 15.13 -0.63
N ASP A 476 6.41 16.04 -1.37
CA ASP A 476 4.95 16.03 -1.56
C ASP A 476 4.48 14.85 -2.41
N GLN A 477 5.27 14.41 -3.40
CA GLN A 477 5.02 13.16 -4.12
C GLN A 477 5.19 11.94 -3.21
N LEU A 478 6.27 11.87 -2.42
CA LEU A 478 6.51 10.78 -1.47
C LEU A 478 5.38 10.64 -0.46
N LYS A 479 4.87 11.74 0.10
CA LYS A 479 3.73 11.70 1.03
C LYS A 479 2.51 10.96 0.48
N ARG A 480 2.28 11.03 -0.84
CA ARG A 480 1.15 10.35 -1.50
C ARG A 480 1.40 8.85 -1.71
N ILE A 481 2.64 8.46 -2.04
CA ILE A 481 2.95 7.06 -2.41
C ILE A 481 3.50 6.22 -1.24
N MET A 482 4.11 6.83 -0.23
CA MET A 482 4.73 6.13 0.91
C MET A 482 3.76 5.21 1.67
N PRO A 483 2.50 5.62 1.97
CA PRO A 483 1.56 4.75 2.67
C PRO A 483 1.28 3.45 1.88
N GLU A 484 1.13 3.56 0.57
CA GLU A 484 0.87 2.41 -0.30
C GLU A 484 2.10 1.49 -0.40
N LEU A 485 3.31 2.06 -0.52
CA LEU A 485 4.55 1.27 -0.49
C LEU A 485 4.72 0.51 0.83
N ALA A 486 4.43 1.15 1.96
CA ALA A 486 4.49 0.53 3.28
C ALA A 486 3.43 -0.59 3.40
N LYS A 487 2.19 -0.33 2.98
CA LYS A 487 1.11 -1.33 2.96
C LYS A 487 1.50 -2.55 2.13
N GLN A 488 1.97 -2.35 0.89
CA GLN A 488 2.41 -3.44 0.01
C GLN A 488 3.56 -4.25 0.62
N PHE A 489 4.56 -3.60 1.21
CA PHE A 489 5.66 -4.28 1.89
C PHE A 489 5.17 -5.13 3.07
N GLN A 490 4.30 -4.57 3.92
CA GLN A 490 3.79 -5.27 5.10
C GLN A 490 2.90 -6.45 4.74
N ILE A 491 1.97 -6.28 3.78
CA ILE A 491 1.12 -7.36 3.29
C ILE A 491 1.97 -8.47 2.69
N GLN A 492 2.87 -8.14 1.76
CA GLN A 492 3.72 -9.14 1.11
C GLN A 492 4.58 -9.91 2.11
N THR A 493 5.19 -9.21 3.08
CA THR A 493 6.03 -9.84 4.10
C THR A 493 5.21 -10.78 4.99
N ARG A 494 4.01 -10.38 5.40
CA ARG A 494 3.21 -11.21 6.32
C ARG A 494 2.60 -12.41 5.61
N ARG A 495 2.25 -12.28 4.33
CA ARG A 495 1.79 -13.37 3.47
C ARG A 495 2.91 -14.32 3.05
N SER A 496 4.16 -13.86 2.99
CA SER A 496 5.26 -14.71 2.57
C SER A 496 5.58 -15.81 3.58
N PHE A 497 5.31 -15.62 4.87
CA PHE A 497 5.50 -16.61 5.93
C PHE A 497 4.25 -17.46 6.12
N ASP A 498 4.01 -18.36 5.18
CA ASP A 498 2.81 -19.20 5.10
C ASP A 498 3.07 -20.70 5.35
N GLN A 499 4.33 -21.16 5.31
CA GLN A 499 4.63 -22.58 5.48
C GLN A 499 4.76 -22.95 6.94
N VAL A 500 3.74 -23.61 7.49
CA VAL A 500 3.77 -24.21 8.82
C VAL A 500 4.41 -25.59 8.74
N VAL A 501 5.51 -25.76 9.47
CA VAL A 501 6.27 -27.00 9.55
C VAL A 501 6.06 -27.61 10.93
N LEU A 502 5.52 -28.82 10.93
CA LEU A 502 5.26 -29.61 12.13
C LEU A 502 6.30 -30.72 12.32
N PRO A 503 6.45 -31.22 13.55
CA PRO A 503 7.24 -32.42 13.82
C PRO A 503 6.75 -33.61 12.96
N GLY A 504 7.69 -34.41 12.46
CA GLY A 504 7.39 -35.48 11.49
C GLY A 504 7.47 -35.05 10.02
N GLY A 505 7.87 -33.81 9.74
CA GLY A 505 8.15 -33.33 8.38
C GLY A 505 6.91 -32.90 7.59
N ILE A 506 5.76 -32.77 8.26
CA ILE A 506 4.52 -32.31 7.65
C ILE A 506 4.64 -30.80 7.41
N VAL A 507 4.49 -30.39 6.14
CA VAL A 507 4.41 -28.99 5.73
C VAL A 507 2.98 -28.69 5.29
N ARG A 508 2.44 -27.57 5.78
CA ARG A 508 1.12 -27.05 5.42
C ARG A 508 1.21 -25.57 5.13
N HIS A 509 0.48 -25.11 4.13
CA HIS A 509 0.38 -23.68 3.81
C HIS A 509 -0.83 -23.08 4.53
N ILE A 510 -0.69 -21.85 5.02
CA ILE A 510 -1.80 -21.10 5.61
C ILE A 510 -2.68 -20.55 4.48
N ASP A 511 -3.91 -21.08 4.38
CA ASP A 511 -4.89 -20.63 3.40
C ASP A 511 -5.26 -19.14 3.59
N GLU A 512 -5.64 -18.46 2.51
CA GLU A 512 -6.02 -17.04 2.51
C GLU A 512 -7.16 -16.73 3.50
N THR A 513 -8.03 -17.69 3.79
CA THR A 513 -9.13 -17.58 4.78
C THR A 513 -8.66 -17.41 6.22
N HIS A 514 -7.44 -17.87 6.52
CA HIS A 514 -6.82 -17.79 7.84
C HIS A 514 -5.80 -16.65 7.93
N GLN A 515 -5.50 -16.02 6.80
CA GLN A 515 -4.72 -14.79 6.74
C GLN A 515 -5.60 -13.60 7.14
N VAL A 516 -4.99 -12.59 7.76
CA VAL A 516 -5.72 -11.39 8.18
C VAL A 516 -6.22 -10.63 6.94
N PRO A 517 -7.47 -10.16 6.90
CA PRO A 517 -7.95 -9.28 5.82
C PRO A 517 -7.06 -8.03 5.68
N GLU A 518 -6.88 -7.52 4.46
CA GLU A 518 -5.95 -6.42 4.17
C GLU A 518 -6.15 -5.18 5.06
N ASP A 519 -7.39 -4.95 5.47
CA ASP A 519 -7.80 -3.82 6.30
C ASP A 519 -7.40 -3.96 7.78
N GLN A 520 -7.23 -5.19 8.25
CA GLN A 520 -6.88 -5.52 9.64
C GLN A 520 -5.41 -5.91 9.80
N ILE A 521 -4.72 -6.25 8.69
CA ILE A 521 -3.29 -6.58 8.69
C ILE A 521 -2.54 -5.47 9.43
N LEU A 522 -2.78 -4.21 9.10
CA LEU A 522 -2.00 -3.07 9.58
C LEU A 522 -2.20 -2.72 11.07
N ALA A 523 -3.17 -3.31 11.78
CA ALA A 523 -3.62 -2.78 13.07
C ALA A 523 -2.89 -3.34 14.31
N LYS A 524 -2.52 -4.65 14.35
CA LYS A 524 -1.88 -5.30 15.51
C LYS A 524 -1.05 -6.53 15.11
N ALA A 525 -0.15 -6.98 16.01
CA ALA A 525 0.53 -8.28 15.89
C ALA A 525 -0.48 -9.43 16.09
N LEU A 526 -0.99 -9.96 14.98
CA LEU A 526 -2.03 -11.00 14.96
C LEU A 526 -1.50 -12.36 14.48
N GLY A 527 -0.23 -12.44 14.07
CA GLY A 527 0.33 -13.64 13.42
C GLY A 527 0.17 -14.91 14.24
N GLN A 528 0.45 -14.87 15.55
CA GLN A 528 0.24 -16.03 16.43
C GLN A 528 -1.22 -16.43 16.58
N SER A 529 -2.14 -15.46 16.64
CA SER A 529 -3.57 -15.75 16.77
C SER A 529 -4.14 -16.40 15.52
N CYS A 530 -3.74 -15.94 14.34
CA CYS A 530 -4.08 -16.55 13.05
C CYS A 530 -3.51 -17.96 12.94
N LEU A 531 -2.24 -18.14 13.32
CA LEU A 531 -1.59 -19.44 13.33
C LEU A 531 -2.31 -20.41 14.27
N LYS A 532 -2.69 -19.98 15.47
CA LYS A 532 -3.47 -20.80 16.41
C LYS A 532 -4.79 -21.25 15.79
N LYS A 533 -5.56 -20.32 15.21
CA LYS A 533 -6.83 -20.63 14.54
C LYS A 533 -6.65 -21.63 13.39
N PHE A 534 -5.61 -21.44 12.57
CA PHE A 534 -5.27 -22.37 11.49
C PHE A 534 -4.95 -23.78 12.01
N LEU A 535 -4.21 -23.88 13.13
CA LEU A 535 -3.88 -25.16 13.75
C LEU A 535 -5.12 -25.87 14.32
N GLU A 536 -6.06 -25.11 14.90
CA GLU A 536 -7.33 -25.62 15.43
C GLU A 536 -8.22 -26.15 14.29
N ASP A 537 -8.47 -25.33 13.26
CA ASP A 537 -9.34 -25.70 12.12
C ASP A 537 -8.81 -26.91 11.34
N ASN A 538 -7.49 -27.09 11.27
CA ASN A 538 -6.85 -28.23 10.61
C ASN A 538 -6.58 -29.42 11.54
N ASN A 539 -7.06 -29.38 12.79
CA ASN A 539 -6.95 -30.48 13.74
C ASN A 539 -5.48 -30.89 14.04
N MET A 540 -4.59 -29.89 14.09
CA MET A 540 -3.14 -30.05 14.28
C MET A 540 -2.66 -29.72 15.70
N ILE A 541 -3.50 -29.04 16.48
CA ILE A 541 -3.35 -28.81 17.92
C ILE A 541 -4.57 -29.39 18.64
N TYR A 542 -4.41 -29.88 19.86
CA TYR A 542 -5.55 -30.28 20.67
C TYR A 542 -6.31 -29.06 21.20
N GLU A 543 -7.64 -29.10 21.11
CA GLU A 543 -8.51 -28.04 21.60
C GLU A 543 -8.92 -28.25 23.07
N TYR A 544 -9.52 -27.21 23.66
CA TYR A 544 -10.09 -27.27 25.00
C TYR A 544 -11.10 -28.42 25.13
N GLY A 545 -10.89 -29.27 26.14
CA GLY A 545 -11.77 -30.39 26.42
C GLY A 545 -11.56 -31.62 25.53
N GLN A 546 -10.64 -31.61 24.57
CA GLN A 546 -10.22 -32.84 23.90
C GLN A 546 -9.33 -33.70 24.81
N ALA A 547 -9.31 -35.01 24.56
CA ALA A 547 -8.44 -35.97 25.23
C ALA A 547 -7.93 -36.97 24.20
N LEU A 548 -6.77 -37.57 24.46
CA LEU A 548 -6.30 -38.70 23.66
C LEU A 548 -7.20 -39.90 23.95
N ASP A 549 -7.49 -40.67 22.90
CA ASP A 549 -8.19 -41.93 23.05
C ASP A 549 -7.47 -42.86 24.05
N VAL A 550 -8.24 -43.53 24.91
CA VAL A 550 -7.68 -44.32 26.03
C VAL A 550 -6.89 -45.52 25.51
N ASP A 551 -7.35 -46.18 24.45
CA ASP A 551 -6.62 -47.33 23.89
C ASP A 551 -5.33 -46.86 23.21
N ARG A 552 -5.35 -45.70 22.55
CA ARG A 552 -4.15 -45.06 22.01
C ARG A 552 -3.16 -44.63 23.10
N PHE A 553 -3.65 -44.09 24.22
CA PHE A 553 -2.82 -43.75 25.38
C PHE A 553 -2.12 -44.99 25.95
N MET A 554 -2.86 -46.09 26.12
CA MET A 554 -2.32 -47.36 26.64
C MET A 554 -1.33 -48.03 25.69
N LYS A 555 -1.43 -47.77 24.38
CA LYS A 555 -0.56 -48.36 23.37
C LYS A 555 0.69 -47.52 23.08
N ASP A 556 0.53 -46.21 22.87
CA ASP A 556 1.57 -45.36 22.29
C ASP A 556 2.31 -44.52 23.36
N VAL A 557 1.63 -44.19 24.46
CA VAL A 557 2.13 -43.27 25.50
C VAL A 557 2.67 -44.05 26.71
N LEU A 558 1.80 -44.76 27.44
CA LEU A 558 2.16 -45.38 28.73
C LEU A 558 3.34 -46.38 28.64
N PRO A 559 3.42 -47.28 27.64
CA PRO A 559 4.54 -48.23 27.54
C PRO A 559 5.87 -47.54 27.19
N GLY A 560 5.81 -46.36 26.56
CA GLY A 560 6.98 -45.56 26.20
C GLY A 560 7.39 -44.54 27.26
N THR A 561 6.67 -44.44 28.37
CA THR A 561 7.03 -43.58 29.50
C THR A 561 8.17 -44.21 30.30
N THR A 562 9.13 -43.40 30.76
CA THR A 562 10.22 -43.88 31.63
C THR A 562 9.66 -44.29 33.00
N PRO A 563 9.78 -45.57 33.40
CA PRO A 563 9.33 -46.02 34.72
C PRO A 563 10.25 -45.50 35.83
N LEU A 564 9.77 -45.53 37.07
CA LEU A 564 10.60 -45.24 38.24
C LEU A 564 11.73 -46.27 38.36
N PRO A 565 12.98 -45.85 38.69
CA PRO A 565 14.14 -46.75 38.76
C PRO A 565 13.94 -47.97 39.67
N ASP A 566 13.26 -47.78 40.81
CA ASP A 566 13.05 -48.82 41.81
C ASP A 566 11.73 -49.58 41.66
N LYS A 567 10.87 -49.19 40.69
CA LYS A 567 9.50 -49.73 40.52
C LYS A 567 9.12 -49.88 39.04
N PRO A 568 9.49 -50.99 38.39
CA PRO A 568 9.15 -51.21 36.98
C PRO A 568 7.63 -51.24 36.78
N GLY A 569 7.10 -50.45 35.83
CA GLY A 569 5.66 -50.36 35.57
C GLY A 569 4.91 -49.34 36.46
N VAL A 570 5.62 -48.56 37.28
CA VAL A 570 5.10 -47.34 37.90
C VAL A 570 5.73 -46.12 37.23
N TYR A 571 4.90 -45.16 36.86
CA TYR A 571 5.29 -43.95 36.14
C TYR A 571 4.86 -42.72 36.94
N THR A 572 5.61 -41.61 36.85
CA THR A 572 5.15 -40.34 37.44
C THR A 572 4.26 -39.59 36.46
N ALA A 573 3.33 -38.77 36.96
CA ALA A 573 2.49 -37.94 36.09
C ALA A 573 3.32 -36.96 35.24
N LYS A 574 4.47 -36.49 35.76
CA LYS A 574 5.45 -35.72 35.01
C LYS A 574 6.07 -36.51 33.85
N HIS A 575 6.59 -37.71 34.06
CA HIS A 575 7.16 -38.52 32.97
C HIS A 575 6.10 -38.89 31.93
N VAL A 576 4.85 -39.12 32.34
CA VAL A 576 3.74 -39.32 31.41
C VAL A 576 3.52 -38.05 30.57
N HIS A 577 3.50 -36.87 31.19
CA HIS A 577 3.39 -35.60 30.46
C HIS A 577 4.54 -35.36 29.49
N GLU A 578 5.79 -35.57 29.90
CA GLU A 578 6.97 -35.49 29.03
C GLU A 578 6.87 -36.49 27.86
N ARG A 579 6.35 -37.69 28.11
CA ARG A 579 6.12 -38.68 27.05
C ARG A 579 5.03 -38.24 26.07
N PHE A 580 3.98 -37.56 26.52
CA PHE A 580 2.98 -36.95 25.64
C PHE A 580 3.62 -35.91 24.70
N LEU A 581 4.60 -35.16 25.19
CA LEU A 581 5.36 -34.20 24.39
C LEU A 581 6.35 -34.87 23.43
N ALA A 582 6.84 -36.07 23.77
CA ALA A 582 7.82 -36.82 22.98
C ALA A 582 7.23 -37.79 21.95
N ALA A 583 6.01 -38.27 22.15
CA ALA A 583 5.48 -39.40 21.40
C ALA A 583 5.23 -39.02 19.91
N PRO A 584 5.70 -39.84 18.95
CA PRO A 584 5.50 -39.56 17.54
C PRO A 584 4.02 -39.69 17.13
N GLY A 585 3.59 -38.85 16.19
CA GLY A 585 2.26 -38.93 15.58
C GLY A 585 1.11 -38.38 16.45
N LEU A 586 1.41 -37.74 17.59
CA LEU A 586 0.43 -36.93 18.31
C LEU A 586 0.39 -35.51 17.73
N ARG A 587 -0.72 -34.81 18.00
CA ARG A 587 -0.87 -33.38 17.68
C ARG A 587 -0.11 -32.52 18.66
N LEU A 588 0.05 -31.23 18.34
CA LEU A 588 0.61 -30.24 19.25
C LEU A 588 -0.21 -30.18 20.55
N ILE A 589 0.50 -30.11 21.67
CA ILE A 589 -0.10 -30.05 23.01
C ILE A 589 -0.03 -28.61 23.50
N PRO A 590 -1.17 -27.97 23.83
CA PRO A 590 -1.16 -26.63 24.43
C PRO A 590 -0.41 -26.59 25.75
N THR A 591 0.17 -25.43 26.08
CA THR A 591 0.93 -25.20 27.31
C THR A 591 0.15 -25.50 28.60
N ASP A 592 -1.18 -25.38 28.57
CA ASP A 592 -2.04 -25.69 29.73
C ASP A 592 -2.09 -27.18 30.11
N SER A 593 -1.66 -28.06 29.20
CA SER A 593 -1.61 -29.52 29.37
C SER A 593 -2.94 -30.15 29.82
N LEU A 594 -4.08 -29.50 29.54
CA LEU A 594 -5.40 -29.98 29.95
C LEU A 594 -5.76 -31.32 29.31
N VAL A 595 -5.29 -31.55 28.08
CA VAL A 595 -5.47 -32.79 27.31
C VAL A 595 -4.85 -33.98 28.04
N VAL A 596 -3.66 -33.80 28.62
CA VAL A 596 -2.97 -34.86 29.37
C VAL A 596 -3.76 -35.20 30.63
N ARG A 597 -4.17 -34.19 31.40
CA ARG A 597 -4.98 -34.38 32.61
C ARG A 597 -6.29 -35.09 32.30
N LYS A 598 -7.01 -34.64 31.27
CA LYS A 598 -8.28 -35.25 30.86
C LYS A 598 -8.11 -36.68 30.37
N THR A 599 -7.03 -36.98 29.65
CA THR A 599 -6.72 -38.35 29.22
C THR A 599 -6.50 -39.27 30.42
N LEU A 600 -5.76 -38.81 31.45
CA LEU A 600 -5.56 -39.58 32.67
C LEU A 600 -6.88 -39.83 33.41
N LEU A 601 -7.74 -38.82 33.54
CA LEU A 601 -9.07 -38.97 34.14
C LEU A 601 -9.93 -39.99 33.38
N ASN A 602 -9.95 -39.91 32.05
CA ASN A 602 -10.68 -40.84 31.19
C ASN A 602 -10.12 -42.28 31.28
N ALA A 603 -8.81 -42.43 31.42
CA ALA A 603 -8.17 -43.74 31.55
C ALA A 603 -8.44 -44.39 32.91
N VAL A 604 -8.55 -43.61 33.99
CA VAL A 604 -8.98 -44.07 35.32
C VAL A 604 -10.44 -44.50 35.28
N SER A 605 -11.34 -43.66 34.73
CA SER A 605 -12.77 -43.98 34.66
C SER A 605 -13.07 -45.19 33.76
N ALA A 606 -12.26 -45.41 32.72
CA ALA A 606 -12.31 -46.61 31.89
C ALA A 606 -11.68 -47.86 32.54
N GLY A 607 -11.11 -47.74 33.75
CA GLY A 607 -10.52 -48.85 34.51
C GLY A 607 -9.24 -49.41 33.90
N LYS A 608 -8.51 -48.61 33.10
CA LYS A 608 -7.28 -49.03 32.42
C LYS A 608 -6.01 -48.74 33.24
N ILE A 609 -6.05 -47.71 34.08
CA ILE A 609 -4.95 -47.30 34.96
C ILE A 609 -5.42 -47.05 36.38
N VAL A 610 -4.47 -47.06 37.32
CA VAL A 610 -4.66 -46.67 38.73
C VAL A 610 -3.72 -45.51 39.02
N VAL A 611 -4.24 -44.48 39.70
CA VAL A 611 -3.50 -43.26 40.03
C VAL A 611 -3.37 -43.12 41.55
N ARG A 612 -2.16 -42.98 42.05
CA ARG A 612 -1.85 -42.76 43.47
C ARG A 612 -1.41 -41.31 43.69
N LEU A 613 -2.13 -40.60 44.55
CA LEU A 613 -1.83 -39.23 44.97
C LEU A 613 -0.74 -39.20 46.06
N SER A 614 -0.19 -38.02 46.27
CA SER A 614 0.87 -37.76 47.27
C SER A 614 0.44 -38.03 48.71
N ASP A 615 -0.84 -37.91 49.02
CA ASP A 615 -1.44 -38.22 50.33
C ASP A 615 -1.70 -39.72 50.55
N GLY A 616 -1.34 -40.56 49.58
CA GLY A 616 -1.48 -42.01 49.67
C GLY A 616 -2.82 -42.57 49.20
N ARG A 617 -3.76 -41.73 48.73
CA ARG A 617 -5.01 -42.20 48.11
C ARG A 617 -4.73 -42.82 46.73
N ALA A 618 -5.21 -44.03 46.49
CA ALA A 618 -5.11 -44.71 45.21
C ALA A 618 -6.48 -44.84 44.55
N TYR A 619 -6.65 -44.24 43.37
CA TYR A 619 -7.90 -44.15 42.61
C TYR A 619 -7.95 -45.18 41.48
N ASP A 620 -9.08 -45.88 41.37
CA ASP A 620 -9.48 -46.73 40.25
C ASP A 620 -10.86 -46.29 39.71
N ALA A 621 -11.46 -47.06 38.79
CA ALA A 621 -12.76 -46.73 38.19
C ALA A 621 -13.93 -46.71 39.19
N THR A 622 -13.78 -47.32 40.36
CA THR A 622 -14.86 -47.55 41.34
C THR A 622 -14.73 -46.70 42.60
N GLY A 623 -13.62 -46.00 42.79
CA GLY A 623 -13.39 -45.19 43.97
C GLY A 623 -11.91 -44.97 44.27
N HIS A 624 -11.60 -44.65 45.53
CA HIS A 624 -10.22 -44.70 46.04
C HIS A 624 -10.08 -45.53 47.30
N VAL A 625 -8.88 -46.07 47.49
CA VAL A 625 -8.46 -46.75 48.72
C VAL A 625 -7.57 -45.80 49.52
N GLN A 626 -7.87 -45.66 50.82
CA GLN A 626 -7.13 -44.80 51.75
C GLN A 626 -6.89 -45.48 53.10
N GLY A 627 -5.82 -45.06 53.78
CA GLY A 627 -5.48 -45.50 55.14
C GLY A 627 -4.06 -46.11 55.25
N PRO A 628 -3.52 -46.22 56.48
CA PRO A 628 -2.23 -46.86 56.71
C PRO A 628 -2.31 -48.36 56.38
N GLN A 629 -1.17 -48.95 56.00
CA GLN A 629 -1.05 -50.38 55.70
C GLN A 629 -1.59 -51.21 56.88
N GLY A 630 -2.61 -52.05 56.66
CA GLY A 630 -3.31 -52.81 57.71
C GLY A 630 -4.67 -52.22 58.15
N ARG A 631 -5.07 -51.03 57.69
CA ARG A 631 -6.41 -50.43 57.92
C ARG A 631 -6.99 -49.75 56.67
N ARG A 632 -6.63 -50.21 55.47
CA ARG A 632 -7.09 -49.59 54.22
C ARG A 632 -8.58 -49.85 53.98
N ARG A 633 -9.31 -48.79 53.64
CA ARG A 633 -10.75 -48.83 53.33
C ARG A 633 -11.02 -48.16 51.99
N ARG A 634 -11.98 -48.71 51.26
CA ARG A 634 -12.48 -48.15 50.01
C ARG A 634 -13.55 -47.09 50.26
N VAL A 635 -13.48 -46.00 49.51
CA VAL A 635 -14.49 -44.94 49.47
C VAL A 635 -14.91 -44.75 48.02
N PRO A 636 -16.21 -44.79 47.70
CA PRO A 636 -16.70 -44.54 46.35
C PRO A 636 -16.65 -43.03 46.05
N ASP A 637 -15.56 -42.59 45.43
CA ASP A 637 -15.35 -41.21 44.98
C ASP A 637 -14.52 -41.18 43.69
N ALA A 638 -14.81 -40.24 42.79
CA ALA A 638 -14.15 -40.14 41.49
C ALA A 638 -12.97 -39.16 41.54
N LEU A 639 -11.91 -39.46 40.79
CA LEU A 639 -10.78 -38.55 40.64
C LEU A 639 -11.22 -37.30 39.85
N GLN A 640 -11.20 -36.12 40.47
CA GLN A 640 -11.66 -34.87 39.84
C GLN A 640 -10.55 -34.12 39.10
N SER A 641 -9.31 -34.19 39.61
CA SER A 641 -8.17 -33.47 39.04
C SER A 641 -6.86 -34.18 39.35
N VAL A 642 -5.88 -34.05 38.45
CA VAL A 642 -4.54 -34.63 38.59
C VAL A 642 -3.51 -33.54 38.34
N THR A 643 -2.51 -33.41 39.22
CA THR A 643 -1.31 -32.59 38.98
C THR A 643 -0.27 -33.37 38.16
N LEU A 644 0.42 -32.69 37.26
CA LEU A 644 1.41 -33.32 36.38
C LEU A 644 2.81 -33.17 36.99
N ASP A 645 3.02 -33.76 38.17
CA ASP A 645 4.27 -33.69 38.92
C ASP A 645 4.82 -35.09 39.29
N ASP A 646 5.94 -35.12 40.00
CA ASP A 646 6.63 -36.35 40.40
C ASP A 646 5.99 -37.04 41.62
N THR A 647 5.03 -36.39 42.28
CA THR A 647 4.37 -36.90 43.49
C THR A 647 3.20 -37.82 43.18
N ILE A 648 2.63 -37.70 41.97
CA ILE A 648 1.56 -38.56 41.49
C ILE A 648 2.14 -39.73 40.72
N TRP A 649 1.76 -40.94 41.14
CA TRP A 649 2.19 -42.20 40.51
C TRP A 649 1.05 -42.87 39.77
N ILE A 650 1.37 -43.46 38.63
CA ILE A 650 0.44 -44.04 37.67
C ILE A 650 0.93 -45.44 37.33
N THR A 651 0.04 -46.42 37.34
CA THR A 651 0.34 -47.79 36.90
C THR A 651 -0.84 -48.37 36.14
N ALA A 652 -0.59 -49.39 35.31
CA ALA A 652 -1.66 -50.11 34.61
C ALA A 652 -2.52 -50.87 35.62
N ALA A 653 -3.84 -50.94 35.41
CA ALA A 653 -4.77 -51.55 36.37
C ALA A 653 -4.53 -53.05 36.64
N ARG A 654 -3.79 -53.74 35.76
CA ARG A 654 -3.44 -55.16 35.88
C ARG A 654 -2.01 -55.39 36.41
N SER A 655 -1.37 -54.37 36.97
CA SER A 655 -0.02 -54.50 37.54
C SER A 655 -0.05 -54.96 39.00
N GLU A 656 1.03 -55.59 39.46
CA GLU A 656 1.19 -56.00 40.86
C GLU A 656 1.10 -54.79 41.81
N TYR A 657 1.55 -53.60 41.35
CA TYR A 657 1.45 -52.36 42.12
C TYR A 657 0.00 -51.84 42.21
N ALA A 658 -0.82 -52.02 41.18
CA ALA A 658 -2.24 -51.69 41.25
C ALA A 658 -2.94 -52.55 42.32
N GLU A 659 -2.66 -53.85 42.35
CA GLU A 659 -3.19 -54.76 43.38
C GLU A 659 -2.71 -54.37 44.78
N GLU A 660 -1.42 -54.02 44.92
CA GLU A 660 -0.87 -53.55 46.19
C GLU A 660 -1.53 -52.25 46.66
N TRP A 661 -1.74 -51.28 45.77
CA TRP A 661 -2.31 -49.98 46.12
C TRP A 661 -3.79 -50.06 46.45
N LEU A 662 -4.53 -50.97 45.80
CA LEU A 662 -5.96 -51.16 45.97
C LEU A 662 -6.33 -52.21 47.04
N LYS A 663 -5.34 -52.80 47.73
CA LYS A 663 -5.57 -53.79 48.78
C LYS A 663 -6.39 -53.24 49.95
N GLU A 664 -7.50 -53.90 50.25
CA GLU A 664 -8.37 -53.63 51.41
C GLU A 664 -8.05 -54.58 52.56
N ASP A 665 -8.06 -54.08 53.80
CA ASP A 665 -7.77 -54.89 54.99
C ASP A 665 -9.08 -55.34 55.67
N THR A 666 -9.30 -56.64 55.77
CA THR A 666 -10.46 -57.22 56.48
C THR A 666 -10.28 -57.12 58.00
N ALA A 667 -11.30 -56.63 58.72
CA ALA A 667 -11.25 -56.45 60.17
C ALA A 667 -11.20 -57.79 60.94
N SER A 668 -10.13 -58.05 61.68
CA SER A 668 -10.03 -59.18 62.63
C SER A 668 -10.66 -58.81 63.98
N SER A 669 -11.59 -59.64 64.48
CA SER A 669 -12.28 -59.48 65.77
C SER A 669 -11.38 -59.83 66.97
N PRO A 670 -11.46 -59.14 68.14
CA PRO A 670 -10.70 -59.53 69.32
C PRO A 670 -11.50 -60.44 70.26
N SER A 671 -10.94 -61.62 70.59
CA SER A 671 -11.38 -62.52 71.66
C SER A 671 -10.80 -62.11 73.03
N GLY A 672 -11.64 -62.07 74.07
CA GLY A 672 -11.27 -61.80 75.48
C GLY A 672 -10.43 -62.93 76.11
N GLY A 673 -9.87 -62.86 77.32
CA GLY A 673 -9.72 -61.93 78.47
C GLY A 673 -8.78 -62.66 79.48
N PRO A 674 -8.76 -62.42 80.80
CA PRO A 674 -8.92 -61.21 81.61
C PRO A 674 -7.81 -61.02 82.69
N GLY A 675 -7.79 -59.85 83.34
CA GLY A 675 -7.06 -59.55 84.59
C GLY A 675 -6.59 -58.09 84.58
N GLY A 676 -6.97 -57.17 85.47
CA GLY A 676 -7.64 -57.23 86.77
C GLY A 676 -6.88 -56.28 87.71
N GLY A 677 -7.35 -55.03 87.87
CA GLY A 677 -6.80 -54.03 88.81
C GLY A 677 -7.25 -52.59 88.48
N PRO A 678 -7.46 -51.70 89.47
CA PRO A 678 -8.77 -51.08 89.66
C PRO A 678 -8.90 -49.58 89.33
N GLY A 679 -10.11 -49.21 88.90
CA GLY A 679 -10.92 -48.10 89.44
C GLY A 679 -10.35 -46.67 89.46
N GLY A 680 -10.72 -45.87 88.45
CA GLY A 680 -10.80 -44.42 88.50
C GLY A 680 -11.94 -43.93 87.59
N ASP A 681 -12.95 -43.31 88.19
CA ASP A 681 -14.18 -42.80 87.55
C ASP A 681 -13.95 -41.40 86.90
N PRO A 682 -14.91 -40.78 86.20
CA PRO A 682 -14.81 -40.44 84.79
C PRO A 682 -14.47 -38.97 84.54
N THR A 683 -13.54 -38.67 83.65
CA THR A 683 -13.37 -37.31 83.10
C THR A 683 -13.16 -37.34 81.59
N THR A 684 -14.25 -36.97 80.89
CA THR A 684 -14.29 -36.22 79.63
C THR A 684 -13.06 -36.33 78.72
N VAL A 685 -13.19 -37.11 77.64
CA VAL A 685 -12.34 -37.01 76.45
C VAL A 685 -12.45 -35.59 75.91
N VAL A 686 -11.43 -34.78 76.13
CA VAL A 686 -11.27 -33.49 75.44
C VAL A 686 -10.99 -33.80 73.97
N ALA A 687 -11.88 -33.36 73.09
CA ALA A 687 -11.69 -33.42 71.65
C ALA A 687 -10.33 -32.82 71.26
N PRO A 688 -9.63 -33.36 70.23
CA PRO A 688 -8.38 -32.76 69.77
C PRO A 688 -8.63 -31.29 69.41
N ARG A 689 -7.83 -30.38 69.99
CA ARG A 689 -7.93 -28.94 69.68
C ARG A 689 -7.75 -28.76 68.17
N PRO A 690 -8.64 -28.02 67.49
CA PRO A 690 -8.51 -27.78 66.06
C PRO A 690 -7.17 -27.12 65.74
N THR A 691 -6.50 -27.64 64.71
CA THR A 691 -5.20 -27.16 64.21
C THR A 691 -5.28 -25.75 63.63
N ARG A 692 -6.48 -25.27 63.26
CA ARG A 692 -6.75 -23.91 62.81
C ARG A 692 -8.00 -23.38 63.51
N VAL A 693 -7.94 -22.16 64.04
CA VAL A 693 -9.08 -21.48 64.68
C VAL A 693 -9.31 -20.19 63.90
N THR A 694 -10.58 -19.89 63.58
CA THR A 694 -10.97 -18.65 62.90
C THR A 694 -11.79 -17.83 63.90
N PRO A 695 -11.16 -16.89 64.63
CA PRO A 695 -11.87 -16.02 65.56
C PRO A 695 -12.80 -15.07 64.79
N ALA A 696 -13.98 -14.79 65.35
CA ALA A 696 -14.99 -13.94 64.73
C ALA A 696 -15.01 -12.51 65.31
N SER A 697 -14.25 -12.26 66.37
CA SER A 697 -14.13 -10.94 67.03
C SER A 697 -12.69 -10.61 67.43
N TRP A 698 -12.40 -9.32 67.62
CA TRP A 698 -11.07 -8.86 68.02
C TRP A 698 -10.65 -9.34 69.41
N ASP A 699 -11.60 -9.50 70.34
CA ASP A 699 -11.31 -10.00 71.68
C ASP A 699 -10.86 -11.48 71.66
N GLU A 700 -11.47 -12.31 70.80
CA GLU A 700 -11.05 -13.69 70.57
C GLU A 700 -9.68 -13.79 69.88
N VAL A 701 -9.35 -12.84 68.98
CA VAL A 701 -8.03 -12.77 68.36
C VAL A 701 -6.95 -12.53 69.41
N LEU A 702 -7.19 -11.63 70.37
CA LEU A 702 -6.25 -11.33 71.45
C LEU A 702 -6.07 -12.52 72.40
N GLU A 703 -7.15 -13.24 72.72
CA GLU A 703 -7.07 -14.46 73.55
C GLU A 703 -6.24 -15.57 72.88
N TYR A 704 -6.31 -15.72 71.56
CA TYR A 704 -5.56 -16.75 70.84
C TYR A 704 -4.14 -16.34 70.45
N ALA A 705 -3.81 -15.06 70.45
CA ALA A 705 -2.51 -14.54 70.02
C ALA A 705 -1.36 -14.94 70.97
N ASP A 706 -1.64 -15.20 72.25
CA ASP A 706 -0.63 -15.59 73.25
C ASP A 706 -0.03 -16.99 72.98
N ASP A 707 -0.81 -17.90 72.38
CA ASP A 707 -0.43 -19.31 72.19
C ASP A 707 -0.32 -19.73 70.72
N ARG A 708 -0.69 -18.87 69.75
CA ARG A 708 -0.79 -19.26 68.33
C ARG A 708 -0.27 -18.18 67.37
N PRO A 709 0.56 -18.53 66.36
CA PRO A 709 0.99 -17.58 65.35
C PRO A 709 -0.16 -17.24 64.38
N LEU A 710 -0.27 -15.95 64.01
CA LEU A 710 -1.23 -15.49 63.00
C LEU A 710 -0.78 -15.93 61.60
N LEU A 711 -1.53 -16.84 60.97
CA LEU A 711 -1.21 -17.37 59.65
C LEU A 711 -1.84 -16.57 58.49
N GLU A 712 -3.04 -16.03 58.71
CA GLU A 712 -3.83 -15.34 57.67
C GLU A 712 -4.77 -14.34 58.32
N LEU A 713 -4.80 -13.10 57.81
CA LEU A 713 -5.66 -12.03 58.30
C LEU A 713 -6.53 -11.49 57.17
N HIS A 714 -7.84 -11.67 57.28
CA HIS A 714 -8.82 -11.15 56.32
C HIS A 714 -9.42 -9.85 56.85
N LEU A 715 -9.15 -8.74 56.17
CA LEU A 715 -9.75 -7.44 56.51
C LEU A 715 -10.76 -7.06 55.43
N ILE A 716 -12.04 -7.00 55.80
CA ILE A 716 -13.14 -6.70 54.87
C ILE A 716 -13.65 -5.28 55.13
N ALA A 717 -13.60 -4.42 54.12
CA ALA A 717 -14.26 -3.12 54.14
C ALA A 717 -15.47 -3.11 53.20
N SER A 718 -16.59 -2.62 53.70
CA SER A 718 -17.84 -2.47 52.92
C SER A 718 -17.95 -1.12 52.21
N THR A 719 -16.99 -0.20 52.43
CA THR A 719 -16.96 1.12 51.79
C THR A 719 -15.56 1.45 51.26
N PRO A 720 -15.44 2.21 50.15
CA PRO A 720 -14.14 2.58 49.59
C PRO A 720 -13.27 3.40 50.55
N GLY A 721 -13.89 4.26 51.37
CA GLY A 721 -13.18 5.05 52.38
C GLY A 721 -12.49 4.19 53.43
N ASN A 722 -13.20 3.18 53.97
CA ASN A 722 -12.63 2.25 54.95
C ASN A 722 -11.59 1.31 54.31
N ALA A 723 -11.79 0.90 53.06
CA ALA A 723 -10.83 0.08 52.32
C ALA A 723 -9.47 0.79 52.15
N SER A 724 -9.49 2.09 51.86
CA SER A 724 -8.28 2.92 51.77
C SER A 724 -7.52 2.99 53.10
N SER A 725 -8.23 3.11 54.22
CA SER A 725 -7.61 3.09 55.55
C SER A 725 -7.01 1.72 55.91
N LEU A 726 -7.64 0.60 55.53
CA LEU A 726 -7.12 -0.75 55.80
C LEU A 726 -5.80 -1.04 55.07
N LEU A 727 -5.62 -0.53 53.85
CA LEU A 727 -4.38 -0.67 53.08
C LEU A 727 -3.16 -0.07 53.81
N ASN A 728 -3.36 1.02 54.57
CA ASN A 728 -2.28 1.65 55.35
C ASN A 728 -1.95 0.89 56.65
N VAL A 729 -2.88 0.09 57.18
CA VAL A 729 -2.69 -0.73 58.39
C VAL A 729 -2.02 -2.07 58.06
N ALA A 730 -2.03 -2.50 56.80
CA ALA A 730 -1.47 -3.78 56.37
C ALA A 730 0.08 -3.81 56.35
N GLN A 731 0.76 -2.67 56.21
CA GLN A 731 2.23 -2.60 56.20
C GLN A 731 2.93 -2.99 57.52
N PRO A 732 2.51 -2.54 58.71
CA PRO A 732 3.22 -2.83 59.96
C PRO A 732 3.13 -4.29 60.47
N LEU A 733 2.38 -5.18 59.81
CA LEU A 733 2.13 -6.55 60.29
C LEU A 733 3.11 -7.61 59.74
N GLY A 734 4.05 -7.23 58.88
CA GLY A 734 5.13 -8.14 58.42
C GLY A 734 4.69 -9.32 57.55
N ALA A 735 3.56 -9.21 56.83
CA ALA A 735 3.04 -10.28 55.98
C ALA A 735 3.94 -10.58 54.76
N GLU A 736 4.20 -11.87 54.49
CA GLU A 736 5.00 -12.32 53.33
C GLU A 736 4.32 -12.08 51.98
N GLN A 737 2.97 -12.05 51.95
CA GLN A 737 2.17 -11.77 50.77
C GLN A 737 0.93 -10.93 51.10
N LEU A 738 0.61 -9.97 50.24
CA LEU A 738 -0.57 -9.10 50.34
C LEU A 738 -1.46 -9.31 49.11
N LEU A 739 -2.63 -9.92 49.32
CA LEU A 739 -3.59 -10.23 48.26
C LEU A 739 -4.84 -9.35 48.43
N LEU A 740 -5.17 -8.57 47.41
CA LEU A 740 -6.38 -7.77 47.38
C LEU A 740 -7.44 -8.47 46.53
N SER A 741 -8.66 -8.54 47.07
CA SER A 741 -9.84 -8.96 46.32
C SER A 741 -10.92 -7.90 46.45
N ILE A 742 -11.38 -7.38 45.32
CA ILE A 742 -12.41 -6.34 45.25
C ILE A 742 -13.65 -6.94 44.61
N THR A 743 -14.77 -6.85 45.32
CA THR A 743 -16.08 -7.23 44.78
C THR A 743 -16.97 -6.01 44.81
N THR A 744 -17.43 -5.56 43.65
CA THR A 744 -18.41 -4.47 43.52
C THR A 744 -19.69 -5.02 42.93
N GLY A 745 -20.82 -4.75 43.57
CA GLY A 745 -22.12 -5.24 43.14
C GLY A 745 -23.18 -4.15 43.27
N GLY A 746 -24.06 -4.03 42.28
CA GLY A 746 -25.11 -3.01 42.30
C GLY A 746 -26.26 -3.29 41.34
N VAL A 747 -27.42 -2.72 41.65
CA VAL A 747 -28.62 -2.81 40.81
C VAL A 747 -28.52 -1.77 39.69
N LEU A 748 -28.62 -2.21 38.44
CA LEU A 748 -28.61 -1.35 37.25
C LEU A 748 -29.93 -0.59 37.11
N ARG A 749 -29.87 0.60 36.48
CA ARG A 749 -31.03 1.51 36.35
C ARG A 749 -32.23 0.90 35.63
N ASP A 750 -32.02 -0.06 34.74
CA ASP A 750 -33.07 -0.70 33.95
C ASP A 750 -33.50 -2.08 34.50
N GLY A 751 -33.10 -2.40 35.74
CA GLY A 751 -33.36 -3.69 36.37
C GLY A 751 -32.32 -4.74 36.00
N GLY A 752 -31.74 -5.38 37.02
CA GLY A 752 -30.66 -6.36 36.90
C GLY A 752 -29.52 -6.06 37.89
N TYR A 753 -28.86 -7.10 38.40
CA TYR A 753 -27.74 -6.96 39.33
C TYR A 753 -26.44 -7.20 38.57
N ASN A 754 -25.52 -6.23 38.57
CA ASN A 754 -24.19 -6.41 38.02
C ASN A 754 -23.20 -6.56 39.18
N GLY A 755 -22.43 -7.65 39.15
CA GLY A 755 -21.37 -7.93 40.10
C GLY A 755 -20.05 -8.10 39.35
N LEU A 756 -19.06 -7.29 39.69
CA LEU A 756 -17.69 -7.42 39.21
C LEU A 756 -16.82 -7.89 40.38
N CYS A 757 -16.16 -9.03 40.22
CA CYS A 757 -15.21 -9.55 41.19
C CYS A 757 -13.82 -9.59 40.55
N HIS A 758 -12.85 -8.99 41.22
CA HIS A 758 -11.45 -9.06 40.86
C HIS A 758 -10.68 -9.63 42.05
N SER A 759 -10.12 -10.83 41.90
CA SER A 759 -9.56 -11.60 43.02
C SER A 759 -8.06 -11.84 42.85
N ARG A 760 -7.31 -11.77 43.96
CA ARG A 760 -5.88 -12.08 44.06
C ARG A 760 -4.96 -11.16 43.26
N CYS A 761 -5.12 -9.85 43.39
CA CYS A 761 -4.13 -8.90 42.91
C CYS A 761 -2.98 -8.80 43.92
N GLU A 762 -1.74 -9.05 43.49
CA GLU A 762 -0.55 -8.76 44.31
C GLU A 762 -0.32 -7.25 44.40
N ALA A 763 -0.37 -6.70 45.60
CA ALA A 763 -0.01 -5.30 45.84
C ALA A 763 1.48 -5.21 46.18
N ARG A 764 2.29 -4.54 45.33
CA ARG A 764 3.71 -4.25 45.66
C ARG A 764 3.80 -3.08 46.63
N PRO A 765 4.70 -3.12 47.64
CA PRO A 765 4.87 -2.03 48.59
C PRO A 765 5.44 -0.77 47.92
N PRO A 766 4.98 0.44 48.30
CA PRO A 766 5.51 1.68 47.76
C PRO A 766 6.87 1.98 48.41
N GLY A 767 7.96 1.66 47.72
CA GLY A 767 9.29 1.81 48.32
C GLY A 767 10.49 1.50 47.44
N LYS A 768 10.39 1.53 46.10
CA LYS A 768 11.53 1.68 45.19
C LYS A 768 11.07 2.46 43.96
N ALA A 769 11.64 3.65 43.79
CA ALA A 769 11.36 4.54 42.67
C ALA A 769 11.78 3.91 41.34
N ALA A 770 10.90 3.99 40.34
CA ALA A 770 11.25 3.98 38.94
C ALA A 770 10.37 5.03 38.25
N ASP A 771 11.01 6.03 37.66
CA ASP A 771 10.39 7.02 36.79
C ASP A 771 9.64 6.33 35.63
N HIS A 772 8.47 6.89 35.32
CA HIS A 772 7.61 6.63 34.16
C HIS A 772 6.82 5.31 34.11
N CYS A 773 5.60 5.36 34.62
CA CYS A 773 4.41 4.84 33.93
C CYS A 773 3.16 5.58 34.41
N THR A 774 2.64 6.46 33.56
CA THR A 774 1.33 7.10 33.70
C THR A 774 0.29 6.13 33.15
N ASP A 775 -0.22 5.22 33.98
CA ASP A 775 -1.38 4.42 33.58
C ASP A 775 -2.66 5.20 33.87
N HIS A 776 -3.15 5.83 32.81
CA HIS A 776 -4.49 6.39 32.71
C HIS A 776 -5.53 5.27 32.84
N ILE A 777 -6.29 5.27 33.94
CA ILE A 777 -7.56 4.55 34.02
C ILE A 777 -8.65 5.48 33.48
N GLN A 778 -9.04 5.26 32.22
CA GLN A 778 -10.26 5.82 31.63
C GLN A 778 -11.47 5.07 32.21
N LEU A 779 -12.25 5.74 33.06
CA LEU A 779 -13.62 5.34 33.39
C LEU A 779 -14.56 6.13 32.48
N SER A 780 -15.31 5.43 31.64
CA SER A 780 -16.36 6.04 30.83
C SER A 780 -17.62 6.29 31.67
N ARG A 781 -18.06 7.55 31.64
CA ARG A 781 -19.42 7.90 31.25
C ARG A 781 -19.36 8.99 30.21
#